data_AF-A0A8J5BKD2-F1
#
_entry.id   AF-A0A8J5BKD2-F1
#
_cell.length_a   1.000
_cell.length_b   1.000
_cell.length_c   1.000
_cell.angle_alpha   90.00
_cell.angle_beta   90.00
_cell.angle_gamma   90.00
#
_symmetry.space_group_name_H-M   'P 1'
#
loop_
_entity.id
_entity.type
_entity.pdbx_description
1 polymer ?
#
loop_
_entity_poly.entity_id
_entity_poly.type
_entity_poly.pdbx_seq_one_letter_code
_entity_poly.pdbx_strand_id
1 'polypeptide(L)'
;MSEEEDFNAIPVMDRMVHKNWKARQSAYEELKDKFTTSPSESDPIFAPFLDNPGLYKKIVGDTNVVAQDQGIQSLAAFLQFGGTQACLRTRSSVVPILAEKGLASARAGTKAASTESLLWYIELDVPDPVVEDVVALLGHRTPKVIAANLKCLVDMVAAFGKTIDPKPVFKALPKLLSHADKNVRAEAMNFIVEVQKWHGRPLMDAVLPGWNLKPVQQKELDEKFAANAAAGKPTQPRLLRSQQQVLSTATANGIESDEMDVDNGGDEEESDPLALVEAKDVLSQVPANFYTEVTSAKWKERKEGLEAVLPVLQSGGPKLQEGDYGELLRAMAKVVHKDANVQCVQVAAQCIETVANGLPANAFARYRFTLQAVLERTKEKKASVAEALSKALDAIASKLPFSEVVEDTLPFISHKTPQVRIESLNFILRLLSTIKEYPSDQDLDQVIKAVLKTLSDTQAPVREISMQVLGTARKLIGERAFEQHFKGVDDIRKNKIVEYYDKATVVAKPKAKPAPKPAARAPPPSASATASNKRPSVATPGQRKLVRPGGGVIRKPFTGSNGGPSSGFGSTESKPVQSSGYGQSSGYGQTRTGLMKQPLKKIPASPSIDSFGPAASSADIEELEELRAAKETWVKEKETLMAAFEAEKQKFAAEKQRLLDEINSLQHSKADILEQHTKDAVSFKSKETQFSRMQGDLQAAYKRISELESAAASQPVKQEPREMSPSVDAEASFRELSLGGEATERAGENRRMSRDFSGGSNSSREFKPSHGGTGGSRDFGGSRDFGLGNGTRDYSGGSGFGARESSVARALSPDRRDSYRPQAQESWQRAAEVTNQLKARIEAMKARQKMY
;
A
#
# COMPACT_ATOMS: atom_id res chain seq x y z
N MET A 1 -1.76 57.76 -7.00
CA MET A 1 -1.27 56.36 -6.97
C MET A 1 -2.47 55.50 -7.35
N SER A 2 -2.29 54.50 -8.20
CA SER A 2 -3.38 53.56 -8.54
C SER A 2 -3.55 52.57 -7.39
N GLU A 3 -4.79 52.37 -6.95
CA GLU A 3 -5.14 51.29 -6.03
C GLU A 3 -4.80 49.94 -6.69
N GLU A 4 -4.23 49.00 -5.94
CA GLU A 4 -3.97 47.66 -6.46
C GLU A 4 -5.24 46.82 -6.32
N GLU A 5 -5.76 46.31 -7.44
CA GLU A 5 -6.89 45.37 -7.46
C GLU A 5 -6.59 44.16 -6.56
N ASP A 6 -7.41 43.91 -5.54
CA ASP A 6 -7.26 42.71 -4.70
C ASP A 6 -7.75 41.46 -5.45
N PHE A 7 -6.84 40.86 -6.21
CA PHE A 7 -7.11 39.64 -6.96
C PHE A 7 -7.46 38.45 -6.06
N ASN A 8 -7.21 38.48 -4.75
CA ASN A 8 -7.49 37.36 -3.85
C ASN A 8 -9.00 37.09 -3.69
N ALA A 9 -9.85 38.09 -3.95
CA ALA A 9 -11.30 37.92 -4.04
C ALA A 9 -11.76 37.03 -5.22
N ILE A 10 -10.90 36.82 -6.22
CA ILE A 10 -11.18 35.96 -7.39
C ILE A 10 -10.71 34.52 -7.08
N PRO A 11 -11.49 33.48 -7.41
CA PRO A 11 -11.05 32.09 -7.24
C PRO A 11 -9.75 31.79 -8.00
N VAL A 12 -8.92 30.91 -7.42
CA VAL A 12 -7.58 30.57 -7.96
C VAL A 12 -7.64 30.10 -9.42
N MET A 13 -8.58 29.23 -9.76
CA MET A 13 -8.70 28.66 -11.11
C MET A 13 -9.01 29.75 -12.17
N ASP A 14 -9.82 30.74 -11.81
CA ASP A 14 -10.17 31.86 -12.69
C ASP A 14 -9.00 32.85 -12.80
N ARG A 15 -8.31 33.12 -11.68
CA ARG A 15 -7.07 33.92 -11.68
C ARG A 15 -6.01 33.35 -12.61
N MET A 16 -5.84 32.03 -12.69
CA MET A 16 -4.84 31.38 -13.56
C MET A 16 -5.03 31.68 -15.05
N VAL A 17 -6.26 31.94 -15.50
CA VAL A 17 -6.57 32.28 -16.90
C VAL A 17 -6.81 33.78 -17.11
N HIS A 18 -6.71 34.57 -16.04
CA HIS A 18 -7.03 36.00 -16.07
C HIS A 18 -6.06 36.80 -16.98
N LYS A 19 -6.60 37.85 -17.60
CA LYS A 19 -5.86 38.71 -18.55
C LYS A 19 -4.69 39.43 -17.89
N ASN A 20 -4.89 39.93 -16.66
CA ASN A 20 -3.82 40.58 -15.88
C ASN A 20 -2.83 39.52 -15.36
N TRP A 21 -1.55 39.68 -15.69
CA TRP A 21 -0.50 38.73 -15.31
C TRP A 21 -0.19 38.73 -13.80
N LYS A 22 -0.46 39.83 -13.08
CA LYS A 22 -0.37 39.86 -11.61
C LYS A 22 -1.34 38.86 -10.96
N ALA A 23 -2.57 38.78 -11.48
CA ALA A 23 -3.57 37.83 -11.01
C ALA A 23 -3.10 36.37 -11.22
N ARG A 24 -2.56 36.06 -12.41
CA ARG A 24 -1.98 34.75 -12.72
C ARG A 24 -0.82 34.40 -11.78
N GLN A 25 0.11 35.34 -11.56
CA GLN A 25 1.21 35.17 -10.61
C GLN A 25 0.69 34.83 -9.20
N SER A 26 -0.27 35.61 -8.67
CA SER A 26 -0.84 35.38 -7.33
C SER A 26 -1.49 33.99 -7.20
N ALA A 27 -2.10 33.48 -8.27
CA ALA A 27 -2.66 32.13 -8.27
C ALA A 27 -1.56 31.06 -8.27
N TYR A 28 -0.45 31.27 -8.99
CA TYR A 28 0.68 30.34 -8.98
C TYR A 28 1.46 30.37 -7.65
N GLU A 29 1.51 31.51 -6.96
CA GLU A 29 1.91 31.65 -5.55
C GLU A 29 1.01 30.82 -4.64
N GLU A 30 -0.30 31.10 -4.63
CA GLU A 30 -1.26 30.41 -3.76
C GLU A 30 -1.37 28.90 -4.04
N LEU A 31 -1.21 28.48 -5.30
CA LEU A 31 -1.13 27.06 -5.66
C LEU A 31 0.13 26.40 -5.12
N LYS A 32 1.30 27.03 -5.26
CA LYS A 32 2.55 26.51 -4.70
C LYS A 32 2.40 26.27 -3.19
N ASP A 33 1.79 27.22 -2.47
CA ASP A 33 1.63 27.13 -1.02
C ASP A 33 0.55 26.12 -0.59
N LYS A 34 -0.50 25.91 -1.39
CA LYS A 34 -1.46 24.80 -1.17
C LYS A 34 -0.84 23.45 -1.51
N PHE A 35 -0.04 23.36 -2.57
CA PHE A 35 0.69 22.14 -2.94
C PHE A 35 1.80 21.80 -1.95
N THR A 36 2.35 22.74 -1.17
CA THR A 36 3.28 22.45 -0.06
C THR A 36 2.57 22.13 1.26
N THR A 37 1.32 22.54 1.47
CA THR A 37 0.56 22.32 2.73
C THR A 37 -0.47 21.17 2.72
N SER A 38 -0.83 20.59 1.58
CA SER A 38 -1.81 19.49 1.51
C SER A 38 -1.46 18.25 2.37
N PRO A 39 -2.40 17.63 3.12
CA PRO A 39 -2.10 16.47 3.97
C PRO A 39 -1.64 15.19 3.23
N SER A 40 -1.95 14.99 1.94
CA SER A 40 -1.56 13.77 1.20
C SER A 40 -1.44 13.98 -0.31
N GLU A 41 -0.82 13.03 -1.04
CA GLU A 41 -0.80 13.01 -2.52
C GLU A 41 -2.20 12.84 -3.15
N SER A 42 -3.21 12.41 -2.38
CA SER A 42 -4.61 12.23 -2.82
C SER A 42 -5.51 13.44 -2.50
N ASP A 43 -4.94 14.59 -2.14
CA ASP A 43 -5.71 15.78 -1.78
C ASP A 43 -6.52 16.34 -2.98
N PRO A 44 -7.79 16.74 -2.79
CA PRO A 44 -8.62 17.36 -3.83
C PRO A 44 -7.99 18.55 -4.57
N ILE A 45 -7.01 19.26 -3.99
CA ILE A 45 -6.30 20.36 -4.67
C ILE A 45 -5.57 19.91 -5.95
N PHE A 46 -5.15 18.63 -6.02
CA PHE A 46 -4.46 18.09 -7.19
C PHE A 46 -5.43 17.72 -8.33
N ALA A 47 -6.68 17.37 -8.01
CA ALA A 47 -7.63 16.83 -8.99
C ALA A 47 -7.82 17.73 -10.24
N PRO A 48 -8.04 19.06 -10.15
CA PRO A 48 -8.22 19.91 -11.34
C PRO A 48 -7.07 19.84 -12.35
N PHE A 49 -5.85 19.56 -11.88
CA PHE A 49 -4.62 19.48 -12.68
C PHE A 49 -4.35 18.07 -13.22
N LEU A 50 -4.79 17.03 -12.48
CA LEU A 50 -4.77 15.64 -12.93
C LEU A 50 -5.83 15.37 -14.01
N ASP A 51 -7.02 15.97 -13.84
CA ASP A 51 -8.15 15.89 -14.79
C ASP A 51 -7.88 16.72 -16.05
N ASN A 52 -7.22 17.89 -15.90
CA ASN A 52 -6.87 18.78 -17.01
C ASN A 52 -5.35 19.08 -17.10
N PRO A 53 -4.51 18.12 -17.53
CA PRO A 53 -3.06 18.32 -17.67
C PRO A 53 -2.66 19.49 -18.57
N GLY A 54 -3.53 19.86 -19.52
CA GLY A 54 -3.39 21.04 -20.36
C GLY A 54 -3.37 22.38 -19.62
N LEU A 55 -3.71 22.41 -18.31
CA LEU A 55 -3.48 23.58 -17.46
C LEU A 55 -1.98 23.85 -17.30
N TYR A 56 -1.18 22.86 -16.88
CA TYR A 56 0.26 23.06 -16.70
C TYR A 56 1.00 23.40 -18.01
N LYS A 57 0.50 22.89 -19.14
CA LYS A 57 0.97 23.30 -20.48
C LYS A 57 0.83 24.81 -20.73
N LYS A 58 -0.22 25.46 -20.19
CA LYS A 58 -0.42 26.92 -20.26
C LYS A 58 0.44 27.66 -19.23
N ILE A 59 0.50 27.16 -17.99
CA ILE A 59 1.25 27.76 -16.86
C ILE A 59 2.75 27.86 -17.18
N VAL A 60 3.37 26.74 -17.57
CA VAL A 60 4.79 26.69 -17.97
C VAL A 60 5.03 27.44 -19.29
N GLY A 61 3.99 27.60 -20.10
CA GLY A 61 4.01 28.32 -21.36
C GLY A 61 3.71 29.82 -21.28
N ASP A 62 3.51 30.39 -20.07
CA ASP A 62 2.97 31.75 -19.89
C ASP A 62 3.80 32.82 -20.63
N THR A 63 3.07 33.73 -21.29
CA THR A 63 3.58 34.91 -22.00
C THR A 63 4.40 35.88 -21.13
N ASN A 64 4.14 35.95 -19.82
CA ASN A 64 4.85 36.84 -18.90
C ASN A 64 5.91 36.06 -18.11
N VAL A 65 7.18 36.45 -18.22
CA VAL A 65 8.32 35.73 -17.61
C VAL A 65 8.39 35.75 -16.09
N VAL A 66 7.58 36.55 -15.39
CA VAL A 66 7.47 36.54 -13.92
C VAL A 66 6.35 35.59 -13.48
N ALA A 67 5.20 35.65 -14.15
CA ALA A 67 4.14 34.66 -13.97
C ALA A 67 4.64 33.25 -14.35
N GLN A 68 5.38 33.09 -15.45
CA GLN A 68 6.00 31.83 -15.86
C GLN A 68 6.98 31.28 -14.80
N ASP A 69 7.78 32.14 -14.18
CA ASP A 69 8.76 31.79 -13.13
C ASP A 69 8.05 31.18 -11.91
N GLN A 70 6.96 31.80 -11.48
CA GLN A 70 6.16 31.31 -10.36
C GLN A 70 5.32 30.08 -10.75
N GLY A 71 4.83 30.03 -11.98
CA GLY A 71 4.13 28.88 -12.55
C GLY A 71 4.98 27.61 -12.55
N ILE A 72 6.26 27.72 -12.94
CA ILE A 72 7.22 26.61 -12.92
C ILE A 72 7.61 26.22 -11.47
N GLN A 73 7.69 27.16 -10.54
CA GLN A 73 7.82 26.81 -9.11
C GLN A 73 6.60 26.08 -8.55
N SER A 74 5.38 26.44 -8.99
CA SER A 74 4.16 25.69 -8.62
C SER A 74 4.17 24.27 -9.21
N LEU A 75 4.74 24.07 -10.41
CA LEU A 75 4.91 22.74 -11.01
C LEU A 75 5.86 21.88 -10.17
N ALA A 76 7.00 22.43 -9.73
CA ALA A 76 7.94 21.69 -8.89
C ALA A 76 7.26 21.18 -7.60
N ALA A 77 6.45 22.02 -6.94
CA ALA A 77 5.64 21.62 -5.79
C ALA A 77 4.55 20.59 -6.17
N PHE A 78 3.83 20.80 -7.27
CA PHE A 78 2.80 19.88 -7.77
C PHE A 78 3.35 18.46 -8.04
N LEU A 79 4.56 18.35 -8.60
CA LEU A 79 5.22 17.07 -8.82
C LEU A 79 5.72 16.47 -7.49
N GLN A 80 6.42 17.26 -6.67
CA GLN A 80 6.95 16.83 -5.37
C GLN A 80 5.87 16.28 -4.41
N PHE A 81 4.67 16.88 -4.42
CA PHE A 81 3.61 16.59 -3.44
C PHE A 81 2.35 15.93 -4.02
N GLY A 82 2.19 15.89 -5.35
CA GLY A 82 1.09 15.19 -6.05
C GLY A 82 1.47 13.79 -6.57
N GLY A 83 2.66 13.31 -6.23
CA GLY A 83 3.11 11.94 -6.44
C GLY A 83 3.22 11.49 -7.90
N THR A 84 3.27 10.17 -8.11
CA THR A 84 3.44 9.58 -9.46
C THR A 84 2.30 9.91 -10.42
N GLN A 85 1.07 10.19 -9.93
CA GLN A 85 -0.03 10.61 -10.82
C GLN A 85 0.19 12.01 -11.39
N ALA A 86 0.72 12.96 -10.60
CA ALA A 86 1.10 14.27 -11.11
C ALA A 86 2.10 14.15 -12.27
N CYS A 87 3.13 13.31 -12.11
CA CYS A 87 4.11 12.98 -13.15
C CYS A 87 3.44 12.38 -14.41
N LEU A 88 2.78 11.23 -14.26
CA LEU A 88 2.22 10.44 -15.38
C LEU A 88 1.14 11.17 -16.18
N ARG A 89 0.34 12.05 -15.55
CA ARG A 89 -0.71 12.82 -16.23
C ARG A 89 -0.15 13.99 -17.04
N THR A 90 0.90 14.66 -16.56
CA THR A 90 1.36 15.94 -17.14
C THR A 90 2.55 15.84 -18.08
N ARG A 91 3.47 14.88 -17.89
CA ARG A 91 4.79 14.78 -18.56
C ARG A 91 4.77 15.16 -20.04
N SER A 92 4.06 14.39 -20.87
CA SER A 92 4.03 14.52 -22.34
C SER A 92 3.44 15.84 -22.86
N SER A 93 2.79 16.62 -22.00
CA SER A 93 2.25 17.93 -22.33
C SER A 93 3.11 19.09 -21.85
N VAL A 94 3.98 18.86 -20.86
CA VAL A 94 4.74 19.87 -20.12
C VAL A 94 6.24 19.83 -20.44
N VAL A 95 6.86 18.64 -20.43
CA VAL A 95 8.32 18.48 -20.59
C VAL A 95 8.86 19.16 -21.87
N PRO A 96 8.25 19.04 -23.06
CA PRO A 96 8.75 19.72 -24.26
C PRO A 96 8.81 21.24 -24.12
N ILE A 97 7.80 21.86 -23.49
CA ILE A 97 7.73 23.33 -23.31
C ILE A 97 8.68 23.78 -22.19
N LEU A 98 8.82 22.98 -21.14
CA LEU A 98 9.74 23.22 -20.03
C LEU A 98 11.21 23.18 -20.51
N ALA A 99 11.52 22.22 -21.39
CA ALA A 99 12.82 22.05 -22.00
C ALA A 99 13.14 23.12 -23.07
N GLU A 100 12.15 23.53 -23.88
CA GLU A 100 12.31 24.60 -24.87
C GLU A 100 12.44 26.00 -24.23
N LYS A 101 11.55 26.34 -23.29
CA LYS A 101 11.41 27.71 -22.73
C LYS A 101 12.01 27.89 -21.35
N GLY A 102 11.80 26.92 -20.45
CA GLY A 102 12.18 27.03 -19.04
C GLY A 102 13.69 26.99 -18.84
N LEU A 103 14.34 25.91 -19.32
CA LEU A 103 15.81 25.78 -19.33
C LEU A 103 16.49 26.94 -20.08
N ALA A 104 15.89 27.39 -21.19
CA ALA A 104 16.40 28.48 -22.00
C ALA A 104 16.08 29.89 -21.46
N SER A 105 15.51 30.03 -20.25
CA SER A 105 15.16 31.31 -19.63
C SER A 105 16.36 32.25 -19.43
N ALA A 106 16.10 33.52 -19.20
CA ALA A 106 17.11 34.49 -18.73
C ALA A 106 17.22 34.53 -17.20
N ARG A 107 16.16 34.15 -16.47
CA ARG A 107 16.08 34.20 -15.01
C ARG A 107 16.67 32.92 -14.41
N ALA A 108 17.47 33.07 -13.34
CA ALA A 108 18.12 31.92 -12.69
C ALA A 108 17.11 30.99 -11.99
N GLY A 109 16.13 31.55 -11.26
CA GLY A 109 15.07 30.79 -10.60
C GLY A 109 14.29 29.90 -11.55
N THR A 110 13.89 30.44 -12.71
CA THR A 110 13.12 29.70 -13.72
C THR A 110 13.89 28.50 -14.24
N LYS A 111 15.21 28.63 -14.46
CA LYS A 111 16.05 27.50 -14.86
C LYS A 111 16.13 26.44 -13.77
N ALA A 112 16.44 26.85 -12.53
CA ALA A 112 16.56 25.93 -11.41
C ALA A 112 15.26 25.14 -11.17
N ALA A 113 14.12 25.83 -11.16
CA ALA A 113 12.81 25.20 -11.01
C ALA A 113 12.43 24.33 -12.24
N SER A 114 12.94 24.64 -13.44
CA SER A 114 12.77 23.81 -14.64
C SER A 114 13.58 22.52 -14.56
N THR A 115 14.88 22.61 -14.23
CA THR A 115 15.74 21.44 -14.01
C THR A 115 15.17 20.57 -12.90
N GLU A 116 14.79 21.15 -11.76
CA GLU A 116 14.23 20.40 -10.63
C GLU A 116 12.91 19.70 -10.99
N SER A 117 12.01 20.38 -11.71
CA SER A 117 10.78 19.73 -12.23
C SER A 117 11.09 18.57 -13.17
N LEU A 118 12.13 18.67 -14.02
CA LEU A 118 12.57 17.57 -14.88
C LEU A 118 13.17 16.41 -14.09
N LEU A 119 13.92 16.68 -13.02
CA LEU A 119 14.41 15.64 -12.10
C LEU A 119 13.24 14.95 -11.38
N TRP A 120 12.20 15.67 -10.95
CA TRP A 120 10.98 15.05 -10.40
C TRP A 120 10.26 14.14 -11.39
N TYR A 121 10.16 14.50 -12.67
CA TYR A 121 9.58 13.61 -13.70
C TYR A 121 10.36 12.28 -13.86
N ILE A 122 11.67 12.29 -13.61
CA ILE A 122 12.51 11.07 -13.64
C ILE A 122 12.35 10.27 -12.34
N GLU A 123 12.43 10.93 -11.18
CA GLU A 123 12.32 10.25 -9.87
C GLU A 123 10.98 9.53 -9.69
N LEU A 124 9.88 10.14 -10.16
CA LEU A 124 8.52 9.67 -9.92
C LEU A 124 8.04 8.60 -10.91
N ASP A 125 8.79 8.33 -11.98
CA ASP A 125 8.47 7.33 -13.03
C ASP A 125 9.75 6.72 -13.64
N VAL A 126 10.14 7.13 -14.85
CA VAL A 126 11.32 6.60 -15.58
C VAL A 126 12.02 7.69 -16.41
N PRO A 127 13.35 7.58 -16.65
CA PRO A 127 14.13 8.61 -17.33
C PRO A 127 13.83 8.75 -18.83
N ASP A 128 13.70 7.65 -19.56
CA ASP A 128 13.78 7.66 -21.04
C ASP A 128 12.85 8.68 -21.71
N PRO A 129 11.55 8.80 -21.36
CA PRO A 129 10.66 9.75 -22.04
C PRO A 129 11.00 11.22 -21.76
N VAL A 130 11.67 11.51 -20.63
CA VAL A 130 12.17 12.86 -20.30
C VAL A 130 13.46 13.15 -21.07
N VAL A 131 14.33 12.16 -21.19
CA VAL A 131 15.58 12.23 -21.94
C VAL A 131 15.31 12.39 -23.44
N GLU A 132 14.34 11.68 -24.01
CA GLU A 132 13.97 11.78 -25.43
C GLU A 132 13.49 13.20 -25.82
N ASP A 133 12.58 13.80 -25.04
CA ASP A 133 12.10 15.16 -25.26
C ASP A 133 13.24 16.21 -25.18
N VAL A 134 14.17 16.06 -24.23
CA VAL A 134 15.33 16.95 -24.07
C VAL A 134 16.36 16.74 -25.20
N VAL A 135 16.60 15.50 -25.63
CA VAL A 135 17.50 15.15 -26.73
C VAL A 135 16.99 15.69 -28.07
N ALA A 136 15.67 15.72 -28.29
CA ALA A 136 15.08 16.30 -29.49
C ALA A 136 15.46 17.79 -29.69
N LEU A 137 15.66 18.55 -28.60
CA LEU A 137 16.04 19.96 -28.64
C LEU A 137 17.53 20.22 -28.89
N LEU A 138 18.38 19.19 -28.90
CA LEU A 138 19.81 19.32 -29.24
C LEU A 138 20.04 19.73 -30.71
N GLY A 139 19.03 19.54 -31.57
CA GLY A 139 19.03 20.04 -32.96
C GLY A 139 18.45 21.44 -33.15
N HIS A 140 18.06 22.15 -32.08
CA HIS A 140 17.29 23.39 -32.22
C HIS A 140 18.12 24.59 -32.72
N ARG A 141 17.54 25.39 -33.63
CA ARG A 141 18.17 26.56 -34.30
C ARG A 141 18.74 27.66 -33.40
N THR A 142 18.54 27.61 -32.09
CA THR A 142 19.01 28.63 -31.13
C THR A 142 20.03 28.02 -30.17
N PRO A 143 21.32 28.40 -30.24
CA PRO A 143 22.39 27.80 -29.43
C PRO A 143 22.16 27.84 -27.92
N LYS A 144 21.48 28.88 -27.42
CA LYS A 144 21.09 29.00 -26.00
C LYS A 144 20.20 27.85 -25.53
N VAL A 145 19.30 27.35 -26.39
CA VAL A 145 18.41 26.22 -26.09
C VAL A 145 19.22 24.93 -26.07
N ILE A 146 20.08 24.70 -27.06
CA ILE A 146 20.98 23.54 -27.11
C ILE A 146 21.85 23.46 -25.85
N ALA A 147 22.55 24.56 -25.49
CA ALA A 147 23.44 24.58 -24.33
C ALA A 147 22.68 24.34 -23.00
N ALA A 148 21.47 24.89 -22.86
CA ALA A 148 20.66 24.68 -21.66
C ALA A 148 20.12 23.24 -21.55
N ASN A 149 19.77 22.60 -22.67
CA ASN A 149 19.34 21.20 -22.70
C ASN A 149 20.53 20.23 -22.48
N LEU A 150 21.71 20.53 -23.06
CA LEU A 150 22.95 19.82 -22.72
C LEU A 150 23.26 19.89 -21.23
N LYS A 151 23.23 21.07 -20.62
CA LYS A 151 23.44 21.20 -19.17
C LYS A 151 22.40 20.40 -18.37
N CYS A 152 21.13 20.41 -18.77
CA CYS A 152 20.13 19.60 -18.08
C CYS A 152 20.42 18.09 -18.17
N LEU A 153 20.96 17.60 -19.28
CA LEU A 153 21.42 16.21 -19.41
C LEU A 153 22.64 15.92 -18.50
N VAL A 154 23.57 16.88 -18.31
CA VAL A 154 24.64 16.76 -17.30
C VAL A 154 24.03 16.63 -15.90
N ASP A 155 23.08 17.52 -15.56
CA ASP A 155 22.43 17.55 -14.25
C ASP A 155 21.61 16.26 -13.98
N MET A 156 21.00 15.67 -15.00
CA MET A 156 20.31 14.37 -14.93
C MET A 156 21.27 13.19 -14.67
N VAL A 157 22.38 13.10 -15.41
CA VAL A 157 23.39 12.04 -15.19
C VAL A 157 24.06 12.22 -13.82
N ALA A 158 24.32 13.45 -13.39
CA ALA A 158 24.85 13.74 -12.05
C ALA A 158 23.88 13.34 -10.92
N ALA A 159 22.57 13.46 -11.14
CA ALA A 159 21.55 13.10 -10.15
C ALA A 159 21.29 11.59 -10.06
N PHE A 160 21.16 10.90 -11.19
CA PHE A 160 20.65 9.52 -11.27
C PHE A 160 21.65 8.49 -11.83
N GLY A 161 22.84 8.92 -12.25
CA GLY A 161 23.96 8.07 -12.64
C GLY A 161 23.69 7.12 -13.81
N LYS A 162 24.05 5.84 -13.65
CA LYS A 162 23.93 4.78 -14.67
C LYS A 162 22.51 4.57 -15.20
N THR A 163 21.48 5.03 -14.49
CA THR A 163 20.07 4.85 -14.91
C THR A 163 19.70 5.70 -16.13
N ILE A 164 20.50 6.71 -16.47
CA ILE A 164 20.34 7.52 -17.68
C ILE A 164 21.16 6.88 -18.82
N ASP A 165 20.52 6.30 -19.83
CA ASP A 165 21.23 5.79 -21.01
C ASP A 165 21.87 6.96 -21.80
N PRO A 166 23.21 7.01 -21.98
CA PRO A 166 23.86 8.08 -22.74
C PRO A 166 23.77 7.88 -24.27
N LYS A 167 23.38 6.69 -24.76
CA LYS A 167 23.35 6.35 -26.20
C LYS A 167 22.48 7.28 -27.08
N PRO A 168 21.32 7.82 -26.63
CA PRO A 168 20.56 8.81 -27.41
C PRO A 168 21.36 10.11 -27.63
N VAL A 169 22.07 10.57 -26.59
CA VAL A 169 22.88 11.80 -26.63
C VAL A 169 24.13 11.63 -27.49
N PHE A 170 24.77 10.45 -27.44
CA PHE A 170 25.96 10.10 -28.23
C PHE A 170 25.77 10.29 -29.74
N LYS A 171 24.53 10.15 -30.27
CA LYS A 171 24.21 10.40 -31.69
C LYS A 171 24.33 11.88 -32.09
N ALA A 172 24.22 12.80 -31.13
CA ALA A 172 24.29 14.24 -31.36
C ALA A 172 25.68 14.83 -31.06
N LEU A 173 26.41 14.30 -30.07
CA LEU A 173 27.67 14.87 -29.56
C LEU A 173 28.71 15.25 -30.62
N PRO A 174 29.00 14.47 -31.68
CA PRO A 174 30.00 14.85 -32.69
C PRO A 174 29.71 16.20 -33.38
N LYS A 175 28.42 16.54 -33.57
CA LYS A 175 27.97 17.82 -34.14
C LYS A 175 27.99 18.95 -33.10
N LEU A 176 27.81 18.63 -31.83
CA LEU A 176 27.80 19.59 -30.72
C LEU A 176 29.22 20.00 -30.31
N LEU A 177 30.16 19.05 -30.28
CA LEU A 177 31.59 19.27 -30.04
C LEU A 177 32.28 20.09 -31.14
N SER A 178 31.69 20.14 -32.35
CA SER A 178 32.13 20.93 -33.50
C SER A 178 31.32 22.22 -33.71
N HIS A 179 30.34 22.50 -32.85
CA HIS A 179 29.41 23.63 -32.98
C HIS A 179 30.10 25.00 -32.82
N ALA A 180 29.58 26.04 -33.48
CA ALA A 180 30.17 27.38 -33.47
C ALA A 180 30.16 28.03 -32.07
N ASP A 181 29.01 27.98 -31.39
CA ASP A 181 28.85 28.52 -30.03
C ASP A 181 29.76 27.82 -29.02
N LYS A 182 30.48 28.62 -28.20
CA LYS A 182 31.46 28.12 -27.22
C LYS A 182 30.81 27.37 -26.06
N ASN A 183 29.59 27.72 -25.67
CA ASN A 183 28.90 27.17 -24.51
C ASN A 183 28.30 25.81 -24.86
N VAL A 184 27.74 25.66 -26.07
CA VAL A 184 27.34 24.35 -26.62
C VAL A 184 28.49 23.35 -26.61
N ARG A 185 29.71 23.79 -27.02
CA ARG A 185 30.90 22.93 -26.96
C ARG A 185 31.35 22.62 -25.52
N ALA A 186 31.28 23.59 -24.61
CA ALA A 186 31.66 23.38 -23.21
C ALA A 186 30.73 22.38 -22.51
N GLU A 187 29.40 22.53 -22.65
CA GLU A 187 28.44 21.61 -22.02
C GLU A 187 28.47 20.22 -22.67
N ALA A 188 28.81 20.11 -23.96
CA ALA A 188 29.08 18.82 -24.61
C ALA A 188 30.31 18.11 -24.04
N MET A 189 31.36 18.84 -23.63
CA MET A 189 32.48 18.26 -22.86
C MET A 189 32.05 17.84 -21.45
N ASN A 190 31.29 18.69 -20.75
CA ASN A 190 30.82 18.42 -19.40
C ASN A 190 29.98 17.13 -19.34
N PHE A 191 29.13 16.88 -20.35
CA PHE A 191 28.36 15.65 -20.46
C PHE A 191 29.23 14.40 -20.62
N ILE A 192 30.26 14.46 -21.47
CA ILE A 192 31.20 13.34 -21.67
C ILE A 192 31.95 13.03 -20.36
N VAL A 193 32.34 14.07 -19.62
CA VAL A 193 33.06 13.96 -18.34
C VAL A 193 32.17 13.36 -17.25
N GLU A 194 30.91 13.78 -17.13
CA GLU A 194 29.99 13.20 -16.15
C GLU A 194 29.61 11.75 -16.52
N VAL A 195 29.37 11.44 -17.80
CA VAL A 195 29.13 10.04 -18.22
C VAL A 195 30.36 9.15 -17.97
N GLN A 196 31.59 9.67 -18.12
CA GLN A 196 32.83 8.94 -17.82
C GLN A 196 33.02 8.65 -16.34
N LYS A 197 32.64 9.57 -15.46
CA LYS A 197 32.61 9.36 -14.00
C LYS A 197 31.70 8.19 -13.63
N TRP A 198 30.56 8.04 -14.29
CA TRP A 198 29.56 7.00 -14.01
C TRP A 198 29.80 5.64 -14.69
N HIS A 199 30.27 5.64 -15.93
CA HIS A 199 30.44 4.43 -16.75
C HIS A 199 31.91 3.99 -16.89
N GLY A 200 32.83 4.76 -16.30
CA GLY A 200 34.26 4.52 -16.36
C GLY A 200 34.90 4.90 -17.71
N ARG A 201 36.23 4.79 -17.73
CA ARG A 201 37.07 5.04 -18.90
C ARG A 201 36.79 4.11 -20.11
N PRO A 202 36.51 2.79 -19.96
CA PRO A 202 36.36 1.89 -21.10
C PRO A 202 35.22 2.24 -22.08
N LEU A 203 34.09 2.77 -21.58
CA LEU A 203 33.00 3.22 -22.46
C LEU A 203 33.45 4.37 -23.37
N MET A 204 34.29 5.27 -22.85
CA MET A 204 34.80 6.41 -23.61
C MET A 204 35.85 5.98 -24.64
N ASP A 205 36.79 5.10 -24.27
CA ASP A 205 37.80 4.62 -25.21
C ASP A 205 37.19 3.80 -26.36
N ALA A 206 36.04 3.15 -26.15
CA ALA A 206 35.28 2.47 -27.20
C ALA A 206 34.53 3.42 -28.17
N VAL A 207 34.19 4.64 -27.74
CA VAL A 207 33.27 5.54 -28.47
C VAL A 207 33.96 6.78 -29.04
N LEU A 208 34.88 7.41 -28.29
CA LEU A 208 35.60 8.62 -28.68
C LEU A 208 36.38 8.50 -30.00
N PRO A 209 37.04 7.36 -30.35
CA PRO A 209 37.76 7.23 -31.62
C PRO A 209 36.86 7.41 -32.85
N GLY A 210 35.58 7.04 -32.75
CA GLY A 210 34.61 7.20 -33.83
C GLY A 210 34.15 8.65 -34.09
N TRP A 211 34.57 9.61 -33.26
CA TRP A 211 34.09 11.00 -33.32
C TRP A 211 35.07 11.99 -33.96
N ASN A 212 36.27 11.56 -34.36
CA ASN A 212 37.28 12.40 -35.05
C ASN A 212 37.57 13.74 -34.34
N LEU A 213 37.67 13.72 -33.00
CA LEU A 213 37.88 14.90 -32.18
C LEU A 213 39.24 15.55 -32.45
N LYS A 214 39.34 16.88 -32.35
CA LYS A 214 40.61 17.61 -32.52
C LYS A 214 41.59 17.25 -31.39
N PRO A 215 42.93 17.20 -31.62
CA PRO A 215 43.89 16.83 -30.58
C PRO A 215 43.81 17.68 -29.29
N VAL A 216 43.47 18.97 -29.41
CA VAL A 216 43.23 19.86 -28.26
C VAL A 216 42.02 19.41 -27.43
N GLN A 217 40.97 18.93 -28.07
CA GLN A 217 39.75 18.43 -27.42
C GLN A 217 39.95 17.07 -26.76
N GLN A 218 40.78 16.21 -27.37
CA GLN A 218 41.20 14.94 -26.76
C GLN A 218 41.97 15.21 -25.45
N LYS A 219 42.98 16.09 -25.50
CA LYS A 219 43.77 16.47 -24.33
C LYS A 219 42.91 17.10 -23.21
N GLU A 220 41.95 17.97 -23.54
CA GLU A 220 41.04 18.57 -22.57
C GLU A 220 40.15 17.52 -21.87
N LEU A 221 39.73 16.47 -22.60
CA LEU A 221 38.99 15.35 -22.03
C LEU A 221 39.87 14.46 -21.16
N ASP A 222 41.07 14.09 -21.61
CA ASP A 222 42.01 13.27 -20.82
C ASP A 222 42.38 13.95 -19.48
N GLU A 223 42.59 15.26 -19.48
CA GLU A 223 42.87 16.05 -18.27
C GLU A 223 41.69 16.00 -17.27
N LYS A 224 40.45 16.13 -17.76
CA LYS A 224 39.23 16.04 -16.95
C LYS A 224 38.94 14.61 -16.48
N PHE A 225 39.21 13.60 -17.30
CA PHE A 225 39.09 12.19 -16.93
C PHE A 225 40.10 11.79 -15.84
N ALA A 226 41.32 12.32 -15.90
CA ALA A 226 42.33 12.12 -14.86
C ALA A 226 41.91 12.76 -13.53
N ALA A 227 41.34 13.96 -13.56
CA ALA A 227 40.78 14.61 -12.38
C ALA A 227 39.63 13.80 -11.76
N ASN A 228 38.71 13.27 -12.58
CA ASN A 228 37.62 12.40 -12.11
C ASN A 228 38.14 11.09 -11.49
N ALA A 229 39.19 10.48 -12.04
CA ALA A 229 39.73 9.22 -11.54
C ALA A 229 40.26 9.31 -10.09
N ALA A 230 40.64 10.51 -9.63
CA ALA A 230 41.07 10.77 -8.26
C ALA A 230 39.90 10.87 -7.24
N ALA A 231 38.64 10.89 -7.68
CA ALA A 231 37.47 11.15 -6.83
C ALA A 231 36.75 9.89 -6.29
N GLY A 232 37.15 8.68 -6.70
CA GLY A 232 36.54 7.41 -6.27
C GLY A 232 35.32 6.97 -7.09
N LYS A 233 34.69 5.83 -6.71
CA LYS A 233 33.44 5.33 -7.33
C LYS A 233 32.30 6.29 -6.94
N PRO A 234 31.55 6.89 -7.88
CA PRO A 234 30.45 7.79 -7.53
C PRO A 234 29.28 7.04 -6.91
N THR A 235 28.64 7.64 -5.90
CA THR A 235 27.39 7.18 -5.28
C THR A 235 26.21 8.01 -5.81
N GLN A 236 25.01 7.41 -5.90
CA GLN A 236 23.84 8.03 -6.53
C GLN A 236 23.16 9.01 -5.55
N PRO A 237 23.18 10.33 -5.80
CA PRO A 237 22.64 11.31 -4.86
C PRO A 237 21.10 11.40 -4.89
N ARG A 238 20.45 10.94 -5.98
CA ARG A 238 18.99 10.92 -6.11
C ARG A 238 18.52 9.56 -6.65
N LEU A 239 17.83 8.79 -5.80
CA LEU A 239 17.28 7.48 -6.13
C LEU A 239 15.90 7.61 -6.78
N LEU A 240 15.56 6.77 -7.75
CA LEU A 240 14.19 6.68 -8.29
C LEU A 240 13.23 6.17 -7.21
N ARG A 241 11.94 6.53 -7.28
CA ARG A 241 10.92 6.09 -6.30
C ARG A 241 10.83 4.56 -6.19
N SER A 242 11.05 3.83 -7.29
CA SER A 242 11.16 2.37 -7.31
C SER A 242 12.38 1.85 -6.52
N GLN A 243 13.56 2.45 -6.72
CA GLN A 243 14.78 2.11 -5.97
C GLN A 243 14.62 2.43 -4.47
N GLN A 244 14.00 3.57 -4.12
CA GLN A 244 13.65 3.93 -2.74
C GLN A 244 12.76 2.87 -2.08
N GLN A 245 11.80 2.31 -2.83
CA GLN A 245 10.92 1.23 -2.35
C GLN A 245 11.68 -0.07 -2.11
N VAL A 246 12.48 -0.55 -3.08
CA VAL A 246 13.28 -1.79 -2.94
C VAL A 246 14.22 -1.73 -1.74
N LEU A 247 15.00 -0.65 -1.61
CA LEU A 247 15.88 -0.43 -0.46
C LEU A 247 15.09 -0.41 0.86
N SER A 248 13.91 0.22 0.88
CA SER A 248 13.07 0.25 2.08
C SER A 248 12.54 -1.12 2.51
N THR A 249 12.31 -2.03 1.56
CA THR A 249 11.91 -3.42 1.83
C THR A 249 13.09 -4.22 2.38
N ALA A 250 14.27 -4.15 1.75
CA ALA A 250 15.46 -4.88 2.19
C ALA A 250 15.91 -4.47 3.61
N THR A 251 15.85 -3.17 3.94
CA THR A 251 16.09 -2.71 5.32
C THR A 251 15.01 -3.18 6.31
N ALA A 252 13.74 -3.31 5.88
CA ALA A 252 12.67 -3.83 6.74
C ALA A 252 12.82 -5.34 7.05
N ASN A 253 13.50 -6.07 6.17
CA ASN A 253 13.88 -7.47 6.39
C ASN A 253 15.21 -7.63 7.17
N GLY A 254 15.86 -6.53 7.53
CA GLY A 254 17.05 -6.53 8.40
C GLY A 254 18.38 -6.76 7.69
N ILE A 255 18.44 -6.61 6.36
CA ILE A 255 19.69 -6.69 5.60
C ILE A 255 20.43 -5.34 5.74
N GLU A 256 21.70 -5.37 6.14
CA GLU A 256 22.50 -4.15 6.33
C GLU A 256 22.82 -3.45 4.99
N SER A 257 22.83 -2.13 5.00
CA SER A 257 22.82 -1.31 3.77
C SER A 257 24.16 -1.22 3.02
N ASP A 258 25.25 -1.69 3.61
CA ASP A 258 26.61 -1.51 3.06
C ASP A 258 27.01 -2.59 2.02
N GLU A 259 26.30 -3.71 1.95
CA GLU A 259 26.59 -4.80 0.98
C GLU A 259 25.73 -4.76 -0.30
N MET A 260 24.69 -3.92 -0.37
CA MET A 260 23.85 -3.75 -1.56
C MET A 260 24.46 -2.74 -2.55
N ASP A 261 25.35 -3.19 -3.43
CA ASP A 261 25.60 -2.45 -4.69
C ASP A 261 24.33 -2.55 -5.55
N VAL A 262 23.58 -1.45 -5.67
CA VAL A 262 22.22 -1.42 -6.28
C VAL A 262 22.28 -1.46 -7.81
N ASP A 263 23.03 -2.42 -8.36
CA ASP A 263 23.07 -2.74 -9.79
C ASP A 263 21.89 -3.70 -10.10
N ASN A 264 20.90 -3.20 -10.85
CA ASN A 264 19.59 -3.83 -10.97
C ASN A 264 19.61 -5.11 -11.81
N GLY A 265 19.41 -6.29 -11.19
CA GLY A 265 19.06 -7.51 -11.94
C GLY A 265 18.98 -8.80 -11.11
N GLY A 266 17.78 -9.16 -10.63
CA GLY A 266 17.49 -10.47 -10.05
C GLY A 266 16.21 -10.45 -9.20
N ASP A 267 15.23 -11.28 -9.55
CA ASP A 267 14.07 -11.57 -8.69
C ASP A 267 14.45 -12.69 -7.71
N GLU A 268 14.24 -12.50 -6.41
CA GLU A 268 14.26 -13.58 -5.41
C GLU A 268 12.95 -13.56 -4.61
N GLU A 269 12.18 -14.66 -4.67
CA GLU A 269 10.96 -14.84 -3.88
C GLU A 269 11.31 -15.36 -2.47
N GLU A 270 11.17 -14.49 -1.48
CA GLU A 270 11.45 -14.80 -0.07
C GLU A 270 10.48 -15.87 0.47
N SER A 271 10.98 -17.10 0.65
CA SER A 271 10.19 -18.26 1.09
C SER A 271 10.03 -18.31 2.61
N ASP A 272 8.82 -18.57 3.10
CA ASP A 272 8.50 -18.65 4.54
C ASP A 272 9.27 -19.80 5.25
N PRO A 273 10.22 -19.49 6.16
CA PRO A 273 11.03 -20.50 6.84
C PRO A 273 10.27 -21.31 7.91
N LEU A 274 9.04 -20.91 8.30
CA LEU A 274 8.23 -21.59 9.31
C LEU A 274 7.23 -22.61 8.72
N ALA A 275 7.12 -22.67 7.39
CA ALA A 275 6.28 -23.65 6.70
C ALA A 275 6.66 -25.10 7.06
N LEU A 276 7.97 -25.39 7.20
CA LEU A 276 8.53 -26.73 7.40
C LEU A 276 8.41 -27.28 8.83
N VAL A 277 8.00 -26.47 9.82
CA VAL A 277 7.84 -26.95 11.20
C VAL A 277 6.54 -27.77 11.33
N GLU A 278 6.63 -28.98 11.90
CA GLU A 278 5.46 -29.80 12.24
C GLU A 278 4.71 -29.20 13.43
N ALA A 279 3.37 -29.17 13.36
CA ALA A 279 2.53 -28.62 14.41
C ALA A 279 2.23 -29.68 15.48
N LYS A 280 2.46 -29.37 16.76
CA LYS A 280 2.35 -30.34 17.86
C LYS A 280 1.09 -30.13 18.71
N ASP A 281 0.37 -31.22 18.99
CA ASP A 281 -0.72 -31.22 19.97
C ASP A 281 -0.17 -31.09 21.40
N VAL A 282 -0.79 -30.18 22.17
CA VAL A 282 -0.56 -29.95 23.59
C VAL A 282 -1.85 -30.02 24.42
N LEU A 283 -3.04 -30.07 23.78
CA LEU A 283 -4.33 -30.09 24.46
C LEU A 283 -4.60 -31.46 25.10
N SER A 284 -4.26 -32.56 24.42
CA SER A 284 -4.32 -33.91 25.00
C SER A 284 -3.38 -34.14 26.20
N GLN A 285 -2.39 -33.25 26.37
CA GLN A 285 -1.38 -33.32 27.43
C GLN A 285 -1.71 -32.40 28.63
N VAL A 286 -2.81 -31.64 28.60
CA VAL A 286 -3.27 -30.82 29.74
C VAL A 286 -3.70 -31.74 30.89
N PRO A 287 -3.15 -31.59 32.11
CA PRO A 287 -3.51 -32.45 33.24
C PRO A 287 -4.99 -32.35 33.60
N ALA A 288 -5.69 -33.48 33.76
CA ALA A 288 -7.14 -33.51 34.01
C ALA A 288 -7.55 -32.81 35.32
N ASN A 289 -6.65 -32.75 36.30
CA ASN A 289 -6.79 -32.03 37.57
C ASN A 289 -6.68 -30.49 37.42
N PHE A 290 -6.21 -29.96 36.28
CA PHE A 290 -6.02 -28.51 36.08
C PHE A 290 -7.28 -27.70 36.37
N TYR A 291 -8.44 -28.10 35.83
CA TYR A 291 -9.68 -27.33 35.97
C TYR A 291 -10.21 -27.30 37.43
N THR A 292 -9.95 -28.35 38.20
CA THR A 292 -10.22 -28.36 39.65
C THR A 292 -9.18 -27.58 40.46
N GLU A 293 -7.91 -27.65 40.10
CA GLU A 293 -6.82 -26.96 40.80
C GLU A 293 -6.88 -25.45 40.59
N VAL A 294 -7.05 -24.98 39.35
CA VAL A 294 -7.14 -23.56 38.98
C VAL A 294 -8.38 -22.86 39.57
N THR A 295 -9.35 -23.63 40.08
CA THR A 295 -10.54 -23.12 40.80
C THR A 295 -10.48 -23.32 42.32
N SER A 296 -9.43 -23.95 42.86
CA SER A 296 -9.26 -24.16 44.31
C SER A 296 -9.19 -22.84 45.09
N ALA A 297 -9.73 -22.85 46.32
CA ALA A 297 -9.58 -21.74 47.25
C ALA A 297 -8.10 -21.51 47.66
N LYS A 298 -7.29 -22.58 47.71
CA LYS A 298 -5.86 -22.50 48.06
C LYS A 298 -5.07 -22.00 46.85
N TRP A 299 -4.40 -20.85 46.99
CA TRP A 299 -3.60 -20.27 45.91
C TRP A 299 -2.41 -21.14 45.48
N LYS A 300 -1.89 -22.01 46.37
CA LYS A 300 -0.83 -22.96 46.03
C LYS A 300 -1.29 -23.97 44.98
N GLU A 301 -2.40 -24.65 45.22
CA GLU A 301 -2.99 -25.59 44.27
C GLU A 301 -3.32 -24.89 42.93
N ARG A 302 -3.87 -23.67 42.96
CA ARG A 302 -4.06 -22.87 41.73
C ARG A 302 -2.75 -22.62 40.99
N LYS A 303 -1.66 -22.29 41.69
CA LYS A 303 -0.34 -22.03 41.11
C LYS A 303 0.29 -23.32 40.58
N GLU A 304 0.21 -24.41 41.33
CA GLU A 304 0.77 -25.72 40.98
C GLU A 304 0.12 -26.28 39.70
N GLY A 305 -1.21 -26.17 39.55
CA GLY A 305 -1.90 -26.53 38.30
C GLY A 305 -1.53 -25.64 37.10
N LEU A 306 -1.29 -24.34 37.32
CA LEU A 306 -0.80 -23.42 36.27
C LEU A 306 0.65 -23.75 35.86
N GLU A 307 1.52 -24.04 36.83
CA GLU A 307 2.92 -24.42 36.60
C GLU A 307 3.08 -25.83 36.03
N ALA A 308 2.09 -26.71 36.17
CA ALA A 308 2.02 -28.00 35.46
C ALA A 308 1.66 -27.83 33.97
N VAL A 309 0.83 -26.83 33.62
CA VAL A 309 0.37 -26.58 32.24
C VAL A 309 1.39 -25.78 31.42
N LEU A 310 2.10 -24.82 32.02
CA LEU A 310 3.04 -23.98 31.27
C LEU A 310 4.13 -24.78 30.51
N PRO A 311 4.80 -25.80 31.10
CA PRO A 311 5.76 -26.64 30.38
C PRO A 311 5.13 -27.46 29.25
N VAL A 312 3.88 -27.92 29.41
CA VAL A 312 3.15 -28.66 28.38
C VAL A 312 2.94 -27.78 27.14
N LEU A 313 2.48 -26.54 27.34
CA LEU A 313 2.32 -25.54 26.28
C LEU A 313 3.66 -25.20 25.62
N GLN A 314 4.72 -24.96 26.41
CA GLN A 314 6.06 -24.67 25.90
C GLN A 314 6.67 -25.84 25.12
N SER A 315 6.31 -27.09 25.46
CA SER A 315 6.77 -28.27 24.73
C SER A 315 6.27 -28.32 23.28
N GLY A 316 5.27 -27.51 22.91
CA GLY A 316 4.76 -27.36 21.54
C GLY A 316 5.69 -26.61 20.59
N GLY A 317 6.74 -25.95 21.09
CA GLY A 317 7.68 -25.19 20.26
C GLY A 317 7.02 -23.96 19.60
N PRO A 318 7.50 -23.53 18.42
CA PRO A 318 6.99 -22.31 17.77
C PRO A 318 5.64 -22.49 17.04
N LYS A 319 5.07 -23.70 17.00
CA LYS A 319 3.88 -24.02 16.19
C LYS A 319 3.00 -25.07 16.87
N LEU A 320 1.92 -24.62 17.47
CA LEU A 320 0.90 -25.46 18.09
C LEU A 320 -0.08 -26.01 17.05
N GLN A 321 -0.57 -27.22 17.26
CA GLN A 321 -1.67 -27.77 16.49
C GLN A 321 -2.97 -26.99 16.77
N GLU A 322 -3.77 -26.71 15.73
CA GLU A 322 -5.04 -26.02 15.90
C GLU A 322 -6.07 -26.88 16.66
N GLY A 323 -6.78 -26.25 17.60
CA GLY A 323 -7.83 -26.89 18.42
C GLY A 323 -8.69 -25.87 19.18
N ASP A 324 -9.59 -26.33 20.04
CA ASP A 324 -10.34 -25.45 20.96
C ASP A 324 -9.56 -25.20 22.25
N TYR A 325 -8.81 -24.10 22.26
CA TYR A 325 -8.15 -23.56 23.45
C TYR A 325 -9.11 -22.69 24.28
N GLY A 326 -10.38 -22.58 23.90
CA GLY A 326 -11.34 -21.63 24.46
C GLY A 326 -11.63 -21.84 25.93
N GLU A 327 -11.76 -23.08 26.41
CA GLU A 327 -11.94 -23.34 27.85
C GLU A 327 -10.67 -23.02 28.66
N LEU A 328 -9.52 -23.48 28.18
CA LEU A 328 -8.21 -23.21 28.77
C LEU A 328 -7.94 -21.70 28.87
N LEU A 329 -8.10 -20.95 27.78
CA LEU A 329 -7.90 -19.51 27.75
C LEU A 329 -8.96 -18.73 28.54
N ARG A 330 -10.21 -19.22 28.64
CA ARG A 330 -11.22 -18.66 29.57
C ARG A 330 -10.79 -18.85 31.03
N ALA A 331 -10.22 -20.00 31.39
CA ALA A 331 -9.68 -20.23 32.73
C ALA A 331 -8.47 -19.30 33.02
N MET A 332 -7.50 -19.23 32.11
CA MET A 332 -6.32 -18.35 32.25
C MET A 332 -6.73 -16.87 32.35
N ALA A 333 -7.61 -16.38 31.47
CA ALA A 333 -8.09 -15.00 31.49
C ALA A 333 -8.85 -14.66 32.79
N LYS A 334 -9.61 -15.62 33.35
CA LYS A 334 -10.28 -15.47 34.64
C LYS A 334 -9.28 -15.34 35.80
N VAL A 335 -8.18 -16.11 35.80
CA VAL A 335 -7.08 -15.98 36.76
C VAL A 335 -6.41 -14.62 36.62
N VAL A 336 -5.96 -14.26 35.41
CA VAL A 336 -5.30 -12.96 35.15
C VAL A 336 -6.20 -11.81 35.61
N HIS A 337 -7.47 -11.78 35.22
CA HIS A 337 -8.37 -10.68 35.55
C HIS A 337 -8.76 -10.63 37.04
N LYS A 338 -8.95 -11.76 37.74
CA LYS A 338 -9.60 -11.80 39.09
C LYS A 338 -8.80 -12.43 40.24
N ASP A 339 -7.70 -13.14 40.03
CA ASP A 339 -7.00 -13.81 41.15
C ASP A 339 -6.34 -12.79 42.10
N ALA A 340 -6.48 -13.00 43.41
CA ALA A 340 -5.84 -12.18 44.43
C ALA A 340 -4.32 -12.42 44.54
N ASN A 341 -3.81 -13.56 44.06
CA ASN A 341 -2.39 -13.88 44.12
C ASN A 341 -1.67 -13.57 42.80
N VAL A 342 -0.74 -12.60 42.86
CA VAL A 342 0.04 -12.14 41.70
C VAL A 342 0.95 -13.22 41.08
N GLN A 343 1.26 -14.31 41.80
CA GLN A 343 2.02 -15.44 41.23
C GLN A 343 1.15 -16.25 40.26
N CYS A 344 -0.11 -16.54 40.63
CA CYS A 344 -1.08 -17.19 39.73
C CYS A 344 -1.33 -16.32 38.48
N VAL A 345 -1.46 -15.00 38.65
CA VAL A 345 -1.56 -14.04 37.54
C VAL A 345 -0.34 -14.10 36.62
N GLN A 346 0.89 -14.16 37.16
CA GLN A 346 2.11 -14.19 36.36
C GLN A 346 2.18 -15.45 35.48
N VAL A 347 1.94 -16.63 36.05
CA VAL A 347 2.02 -17.90 35.30
C VAL A 347 0.87 -18.01 34.29
N ALA A 348 -0.35 -17.55 34.63
CA ALA A 348 -1.47 -17.52 33.69
C ALA A 348 -1.22 -16.56 32.50
N ALA A 349 -0.54 -15.43 32.71
CA ALA A 349 -0.13 -14.55 31.62
C ALA A 349 0.90 -15.24 30.69
N GLN A 350 1.89 -15.94 31.25
CA GLN A 350 2.87 -16.72 30.49
C GLN A 350 2.23 -17.88 29.68
N CYS A 351 1.15 -18.49 30.21
CA CYS A 351 0.37 -19.48 29.45
C CYS A 351 -0.33 -18.85 28.25
N ILE A 352 -0.93 -17.65 28.41
CA ILE A 352 -1.59 -16.92 27.31
C ILE A 352 -0.54 -16.47 26.27
N GLU A 353 0.60 -15.92 26.70
CA GLU A 353 1.76 -15.59 25.85
C GLU A 353 2.20 -16.79 25.00
N THR A 354 2.35 -17.96 25.61
CA THR A 354 2.79 -19.18 24.92
C THR A 354 1.76 -19.66 23.87
N VAL A 355 0.47 -19.66 24.21
CA VAL A 355 -0.61 -20.06 23.27
C VAL A 355 -0.78 -19.04 22.14
N ALA A 356 -0.67 -17.74 22.43
CA ALA A 356 -0.74 -16.69 21.42
C ALA A 356 0.41 -16.80 20.43
N ASN A 357 1.65 -16.92 20.91
CA ASN A 357 2.83 -17.06 20.07
C ASN A 357 2.76 -18.31 19.17
N GLY A 358 2.35 -19.46 19.73
CA GLY A 358 2.36 -20.74 19.02
C GLY A 358 1.20 -21.00 18.04
N LEU A 359 0.06 -20.29 18.15
CA LEU A 359 -1.06 -20.43 17.21
C LEU A 359 -0.96 -19.45 16.03
N PRO A 360 -1.46 -19.81 14.81
CA PRO A 360 -1.56 -18.86 13.71
C PRO A 360 -2.71 -17.86 13.95
N ALA A 361 -2.65 -16.69 13.30
CA ALA A 361 -3.52 -15.55 13.62
C ALA A 361 -5.02 -15.84 13.44
N ASN A 362 -5.39 -16.52 12.35
CA ASN A 362 -6.74 -17.03 12.08
C ASN A 362 -7.27 -17.95 13.21
N ALA A 363 -6.40 -18.77 13.81
CA ALA A 363 -6.77 -19.66 14.90
C ALA A 363 -6.88 -18.94 16.24
N PHE A 364 -6.05 -17.91 16.47
CA PHE A 364 -6.05 -17.16 17.73
C PHE A 364 -7.13 -16.07 17.80
N ALA A 365 -7.56 -15.48 16.68
CA ALA A 365 -8.47 -14.32 16.64
C ALA A 365 -9.76 -14.51 17.48
N ARG A 366 -10.33 -15.72 17.49
CA ARG A 366 -11.50 -16.10 18.31
C ARG A 366 -11.28 -15.98 19.83
N TYR A 367 -10.06 -15.75 20.30
CA TYR A 367 -9.68 -15.56 21.70
C TYR A 367 -9.31 -14.11 22.05
N ARG A 368 -9.67 -13.12 21.20
CA ARG A 368 -9.47 -11.67 21.44
C ARG A 368 -9.87 -11.20 22.85
N PHE A 369 -10.88 -11.83 23.48
CA PHE A 369 -11.29 -11.56 24.87
C PHE A 369 -10.14 -11.61 25.90
N THR A 370 -9.05 -12.33 25.61
CA THR A 370 -7.84 -12.37 26.45
C THR A 370 -7.17 -11.00 26.58
N LEU A 371 -7.23 -10.16 25.53
CA LEU A 371 -6.62 -8.83 25.49
C LEU A 371 -7.14 -7.93 26.63
N GLN A 372 -8.45 -7.77 26.73
CA GLN A 372 -9.10 -6.95 27.76
C GLN A 372 -8.83 -7.46 29.18
N ALA A 373 -8.72 -8.79 29.36
CA ALA A 373 -8.41 -9.40 30.66
C ALA A 373 -6.99 -9.10 31.14
N VAL A 374 -6.01 -9.08 30.22
CA VAL A 374 -4.61 -8.70 30.49
C VAL A 374 -4.49 -7.18 30.68
N LEU A 375 -5.13 -6.36 29.84
CA LEU A 375 -5.14 -4.89 29.93
C LEU A 375 -5.63 -4.40 31.31
N GLU A 376 -6.76 -4.91 31.81
CA GLU A 376 -7.26 -4.57 33.16
C GLU A 376 -6.31 -5.00 34.29
N ARG A 377 -5.41 -5.97 34.06
CA ARG A 377 -4.44 -6.44 35.06
C ARG A 377 -3.08 -5.71 35.00
N THR A 378 -2.83 -4.86 34.02
CA THR A 378 -1.63 -3.98 33.96
C THR A 378 -1.43 -3.04 35.17
N LYS A 379 -2.40 -2.99 36.08
CA LYS A 379 -2.28 -2.36 37.41
C LYS A 379 -1.19 -2.95 38.31
N GLU A 380 -0.69 -4.16 38.04
CA GLU A 380 0.37 -4.79 38.85
C GLU A 380 1.74 -4.12 38.65
N LYS A 381 2.37 -3.70 39.75
CA LYS A 381 3.65 -2.97 39.72
C LYS A 381 4.90 -3.83 39.96
N LYS A 382 4.75 -5.12 40.25
CA LYS A 382 5.89 -6.03 40.44
C LYS A 382 6.49 -6.33 39.07
N ALA A 383 7.76 -5.99 38.85
CA ALA A 383 8.43 -6.08 37.55
C ALA A 383 8.19 -7.42 36.82
N SER A 384 8.40 -8.57 37.48
CA SER A 384 8.21 -9.89 36.86
C SER A 384 6.76 -10.20 36.44
N VAL A 385 5.77 -9.47 36.98
CA VAL A 385 4.35 -9.60 36.63
C VAL A 385 4.00 -8.61 35.52
N ALA A 386 4.47 -7.36 35.62
CA ALA A 386 4.30 -6.35 34.57
C ALA A 386 4.97 -6.78 33.24
N GLU A 387 6.13 -7.44 33.31
CA GLU A 387 6.83 -8.00 32.15
C GLU A 387 6.01 -9.13 31.50
N ALA A 388 5.53 -10.10 32.29
CA ALA A 388 4.71 -11.22 31.79
C ALA A 388 3.38 -10.73 31.19
N LEU A 389 2.73 -9.73 31.79
CA LEU A 389 1.54 -9.08 31.23
C LEU A 389 1.87 -8.35 29.93
N SER A 390 3.00 -7.63 29.85
CA SER A 390 3.41 -6.91 28.64
C SER A 390 3.70 -7.86 27.49
N LYS A 391 4.43 -8.96 27.72
CA LYS A 391 4.69 -9.99 26.72
C LYS A 391 3.41 -10.67 26.25
N ALA A 392 2.47 -10.95 27.16
CA ALA A 392 1.15 -11.47 26.79
C ALA A 392 0.36 -10.48 25.91
N LEU A 393 0.36 -9.17 26.21
CA LEU A 393 -0.27 -8.15 25.35
C LEU A 393 0.36 -8.11 23.95
N ASP A 394 1.69 -8.06 23.88
CA ASP A 394 2.44 -7.95 22.63
C ASP A 394 2.25 -9.22 21.78
N ALA A 395 2.24 -10.41 22.40
CA ALA A 395 1.95 -11.70 21.76
C ALA A 395 0.51 -11.76 21.24
N ILE A 396 -0.50 -11.35 22.02
CA ILE A 396 -1.90 -11.29 21.58
C ILE A 396 -2.06 -10.35 20.37
N ALA A 397 -1.47 -9.16 20.43
CA ALA A 397 -1.56 -8.19 19.34
C ALA A 397 -0.89 -8.67 18.05
N SER A 398 0.18 -9.47 18.13
CA SER A 398 0.81 -10.08 16.95
C SER A 398 -0.11 -11.01 16.14
N LYS A 399 -1.26 -11.39 16.70
CA LYS A 399 -2.25 -12.32 16.11
C LYS A 399 -3.60 -11.68 15.79
N LEU A 400 -3.72 -10.35 15.96
CA LEU A 400 -4.95 -9.59 15.73
C LEU A 400 -4.69 -8.43 14.76
N PRO A 401 -5.68 -8.02 13.92
CA PRO A 401 -5.53 -6.85 13.07
C PRO A 401 -5.50 -5.57 13.94
N PHE A 402 -4.68 -4.60 13.53
CA PHE A 402 -4.39 -3.40 14.34
C PHE A 402 -5.64 -2.64 14.81
N SER A 403 -6.65 -2.49 13.95
CA SER A 403 -7.92 -1.81 14.27
C SER A 403 -8.64 -2.44 15.48
N GLU A 404 -8.66 -3.77 15.57
CA GLU A 404 -9.28 -4.49 16.70
C GLU A 404 -8.48 -4.34 18.00
N VAL A 405 -7.14 -4.34 17.91
CA VAL A 405 -6.26 -4.08 19.06
C VAL A 405 -6.44 -2.65 19.58
N VAL A 406 -6.58 -1.68 18.68
CA VAL A 406 -6.87 -0.28 19.01
C VAL A 406 -8.24 -0.16 19.68
N GLU A 407 -9.30 -0.73 19.09
CA GLU A 407 -10.66 -0.70 19.64
C GLU A 407 -10.71 -1.18 21.10
N ASP A 408 -10.07 -2.32 21.41
CA ASP A 408 -10.00 -2.86 22.76
C ASP A 408 -9.09 -2.04 23.71
N THR A 409 -8.08 -1.33 23.20
CA THR A 409 -7.06 -0.66 24.02
C THR A 409 -7.43 0.79 24.37
N LEU A 410 -8.10 1.52 23.48
CA LEU A 410 -8.45 2.93 23.70
C LEU A 410 -9.31 3.20 24.96
N PRO A 411 -10.23 2.33 25.40
CA PRO A 411 -10.90 2.48 26.69
C PRO A 411 -9.94 2.53 27.88
N PHE A 412 -8.82 1.79 27.82
CA PHE A 412 -7.90 1.65 28.95
C PHE A 412 -6.93 2.83 29.12
N ILE A 413 -6.60 3.57 28.05
CA ILE A 413 -5.81 4.81 28.20
C ILE A 413 -6.56 5.91 28.97
N SER A 414 -7.88 5.79 29.13
CA SER A 414 -8.72 6.67 29.96
C SER A 414 -9.17 6.01 31.28
N HIS A 415 -8.62 4.84 31.65
CA HIS A 415 -9.08 4.10 32.83
C HIS A 415 -8.81 4.83 34.15
N LYS A 416 -9.72 4.69 35.12
CA LYS A 416 -9.63 5.31 36.46
C LYS A 416 -8.28 5.06 37.18
N THR A 417 -7.69 3.87 37.01
CA THR A 417 -6.44 3.47 37.64
C THR A 417 -5.22 4.04 36.88
N PRO A 418 -4.39 4.91 37.49
CA PRO A 418 -3.24 5.53 36.81
C PRO A 418 -2.26 4.56 36.15
N GLN A 419 -1.93 3.44 36.80
CA GLN A 419 -0.99 2.45 36.25
C GLN A 419 -1.52 1.84 34.95
N VAL A 420 -2.83 1.59 34.85
CA VAL A 420 -3.45 1.03 33.63
C VAL A 420 -3.36 2.02 32.47
N ARG A 421 -3.53 3.33 32.72
CA ARG A 421 -3.33 4.37 31.69
C ARG A 421 -1.87 4.41 31.21
N ILE A 422 -0.92 4.35 32.15
CA ILE A 422 0.52 4.30 31.86
C ILE A 422 0.85 3.10 30.97
N GLU A 423 0.48 1.88 31.36
CA GLU A 423 0.84 0.69 30.58
C GLU A 423 0.06 0.55 29.27
N SER A 424 -1.18 1.05 29.18
CA SER A 424 -1.93 1.07 27.92
C SER A 424 -1.30 2.04 26.91
N LEU A 425 -0.78 3.19 27.37
CA LEU A 425 -0.02 4.10 26.52
C LEU A 425 1.36 3.53 26.15
N ASN A 426 2.06 2.86 27.07
CA ASN A 426 3.29 2.12 26.76
C ASN A 426 3.05 1.02 25.71
N PHE A 427 1.90 0.33 25.79
CA PHE A 427 1.52 -0.70 24.83
C PHE A 427 1.24 -0.11 23.44
N ILE A 428 0.44 0.96 23.35
CA ILE A 428 0.27 1.70 22.08
C ILE A 428 1.62 2.19 21.54
N LEU A 429 2.51 2.71 22.39
CA LEU A 429 3.85 3.14 21.97
C LEU A 429 4.66 1.99 21.35
N ARG A 430 4.67 0.81 21.99
CA ARG A 430 5.32 -0.39 21.43
C ARG A 430 4.70 -0.78 20.10
N LEU A 431 3.37 -0.87 20.01
CA LEU A 431 2.65 -1.23 18.78
C LEU A 431 3.00 -0.29 17.62
N LEU A 432 2.95 1.03 17.82
CA LEU A 432 3.26 2.00 16.76
C LEU A 432 4.73 1.96 16.32
N SER A 433 5.67 1.64 17.21
CA SER A 433 7.08 1.50 16.86
C SER A 433 7.41 0.17 16.17
N THR A 434 6.76 -0.95 16.53
CA THR A 434 7.12 -2.29 16.02
C THR A 434 6.24 -2.79 14.87
N ILE A 435 5.10 -2.16 14.58
CA ILE A 435 4.20 -2.62 13.52
C ILE A 435 4.89 -2.59 12.15
N LYS A 436 4.79 -3.69 11.40
CA LYS A 436 5.37 -3.86 10.06
C LYS A 436 4.46 -3.34 8.95
N GLU A 437 3.17 -3.62 9.03
CA GLU A 437 2.18 -3.12 8.09
C GLU A 437 1.70 -1.72 8.49
N TYR A 438 1.43 -0.87 7.51
CA TYR A 438 0.87 0.45 7.78
C TYR A 438 -0.60 0.35 8.23
N PRO A 439 -0.99 0.93 9.39
CA PRO A 439 -2.39 1.04 9.80
C PRO A 439 -3.26 1.79 8.79
N SER A 440 -4.59 1.77 8.98
CA SER A 440 -5.41 2.75 8.27
C SER A 440 -5.24 4.15 8.88
N ASP A 441 -5.34 5.19 8.04
CA ASP A 441 -5.32 6.59 8.50
C ASP A 441 -6.41 6.86 9.54
N GLN A 442 -7.54 6.13 9.46
CA GLN A 442 -8.66 6.21 10.41
C GLN A 442 -8.28 5.65 11.79
N ASP A 443 -7.58 4.52 11.86
CA ASP A 443 -7.14 3.95 13.14
C ASP A 443 -6.10 4.87 13.81
N LEU A 444 -5.18 5.43 13.03
CA LEU A 444 -4.18 6.38 13.53
C LEU A 444 -4.81 7.69 13.99
N ASP A 445 -5.76 8.25 13.25
CA ASP A 445 -6.55 9.42 13.67
C ASP A 445 -7.35 9.15 14.97
N GLN A 446 -7.94 7.96 15.13
CA GLN A 446 -8.58 7.57 16.40
C GLN A 446 -7.59 7.50 17.56
N VAL A 447 -6.43 6.88 17.38
CA VAL A 447 -5.35 6.84 18.40
C VAL A 447 -4.89 8.25 18.76
N ILE A 448 -4.60 9.09 17.77
CA ILE A 448 -4.15 10.48 17.98
C ILE A 448 -5.23 11.28 18.74
N LYS A 449 -6.51 11.23 18.31
CA LYS A 449 -7.63 11.91 18.98
C LYS A 449 -7.90 11.40 20.40
N ALA A 450 -7.53 10.16 20.71
CA ALA A 450 -7.64 9.62 22.06
C ALA A 450 -6.46 10.10 22.95
N VAL A 451 -5.23 10.02 22.45
CA VAL A 451 -4.00 10.37 23.18
C VAL A 451 -3.82 11.88 23.37
N LEU A 452 -4.34 12.72 22.46
CA LEU A 452 -4.41 14.17 22.66
C LEU A 452 -5.14 14.55 23.96
N LYS A 453 -6.11 13.73 24.41
CA LYS A 453 -6.86 13.97 25.67
C LYS A 453 -6.02 13.65 26.92
N THR A 454 -5.06 12.74 26.82
CA THR A 454 -4.19 12.34 27.95
C THR A 454 -3.00 13.30 28.16
N LEU A 455 -2.74 14.23 27.23
CA LEU A 455 -1.82 15.37 27.43
C LEU A 455 -2.20 16.30 28.60
N SER A 456 -3.46 16.26 29.03
CA SER A 456 -4.00 16.98 30.19
C SER A 456 -4.21 16.11 31.44
N ASP A 457 -3.72 14.86 31.47
CA ASP A 457 -3.86 14.02 32.67
C ASP A 457 -3.15 14.64 33.87
N THR A 458 -3.74 14.48 35.06
CA THR A 458 -3.12 14.77 36.36
C THR A 458 -1.70 14.20 36.53
N GLN A 459 -1.42 13.00 36.01
CA GLN A 459 -0.21 12.23 36.25
C GLN A 459 0.89 12.58 35.24
N ALA A 460 2.06 12.99 35.73
CA ALA A 460 3.18 13.35 34.86
C ALA A 460 3.64 12.21 33.92
N PRO A 461 3.73 10.93 34.34
CA PRO A 461 4.11 9.84 33.43
C PRO A 461 3.12 9.64 32.29
N VAL A 462 1.80 9.78 32.54
CA VAL A 462 0.76 9.67 31.51
C VAL A 462 0.95 10.75 30.45
N ARG A 463 1.17 12.01 30.86
CA ARG A 463 1.44 13.11 29.92
C ARG A 463 2.70 12.88 29.09
N GLU A 464 3.78 12.40 29.72
CA GLU A 464 5.07 12.20 29.05
C GLU A 464 5.01 11.07 28.00
N ILE A 465 4.41 9.92 28.33
CA ILE A 465 4.20 8.81 27.39
C ILE A 465 3.20 9.22 26.29
N SER A 466 2.20 10.05 26.60
CA SER A 466 1.30 10.61 25.57
C SER A 466 2.04 11.42 24.51
N MET A 467 3.06 12.21 24.92
CA MET A 467 3.90 12.96 23.96
C MET A 467 4.81 12.04 23.15
N GLN A 468 5.28 10.92 23.74
CA GLN A 468 6.04 9.89 23.01
C GLN A 468 5.17 9.21 21.94
N VAL A 469 3.97 8.74 22.30
CA VAL A 469 3.01 8.12 21.37
C VAL A 469 2.65 9.06 20.23
N LEU A 470 2.44 10.36 20.51
CA LEU A 470 2.18 11.36 19.47
C LEU A 470 3.41 11.64 18.59
N GLY A 471 4.63 11.60 19.14
CA GLY A 471 5.87 11.70 18.36
C GLY A 471 6.06 10.51 17.40
N THR A 472 5.81 9.29 17.87
CA THR A 472 5.83 8.08 17.04
C THR A 472 4.71 8.08 15.99
N ALA A 473 3.50 8.52 16.35
CA ALA A 473 2.40 8.66 15.40
C ALA A 473 2.71 9.70 14.30
N ARG A 474 3.34 10.84 14.67
CA ARG A 474 3.87 11.85 13.74
C ARG A 474 4.94 11.27 12.79
N LYS A 475 5.68 10.24 13.23
CA LYS A 475 6.65 9.51 12.40
C LYS A 475 5.98 8.59 11.39
N LEU A 476 4.85 7.95 11.75
CA LEU A 476 4.07 7.08 10.86
C LEU A 476 3.31 7.86 9.78
N ILE A 477 2.46 8.84 10.17
CA ILE A 477 1.65 9.58 9.19
C ILE A 477 2.43 10.69 8.46
N GLY A 478 3.65 10.98 8.93
CA GLY A 478 4.49 12.08 8.45
C GLY A 478 4.08 13.43 9.02
N GLU A 479 5.06 14.32 9.16
CA GLU A 479 4.92 15.63 9.82
C GLU A 479 3.75 16.45 9.27
N ARG A 480 3.58 16.42 7.95
CA ARG A 480 2.62 17.19 7.16
C ARG A 480 1.17 16.78 7.41
N ALA A 481 0.89 15.48 7.44
CA ALA A 481 -0.44 14.99 7.79
C ALA A 481 -0.74 15.17 9.28
N PHE A 482 0.29 15.18 10.13
CA PHE A 482 0.15 15.36 11.57
C PHE A 482 -0.10 16.81 12.00
N GLU A 483 0.35 17.81 11.25
CA GLU A 483 0.29 19.23 11.63
C GLU A 483 -1.12 19.71 12.00
N GLN A 484 -2.16 19.17 11.34
CA GLN A 484 -3.57 19.44 11.67
C GLN A 484 -3.95 19.08 13.13
N HIS A 485 -3.26 18.12 13.74
CA HIS A 485 -3.51 17.64 15.10
C HIS A 485 -2.84 18.52 16.18
N PHE A 486 -1.92 19.42 15.81
CA PHE A 486 -1.38 20.42 16.75
C PHE A 486 -2.36 21.59 17.02
N LYS A 487 -3.50 21.64 16.34
CA LYS A 487 -4.55 22.65 16.55
C LYS A 487 -5.17 22.52 17.95
N GLY A 488 -4.77 23.41 18.86
CA GLY A 488 -5.19 23.42 20.26
C GLY A 488 -4.16 22.83 21.24
N VAL A 489 -2.99 22.40 20.75
CA VAL A 489 -1.82 22.06 21.56
C VAL A 489 -0.98 23.33 21.77
N ASP A 490 -0.45 23.53 22.97
CA ASP A 490 0.49 24.62 23.27
C ASP A 490 1.92 24.32 22.79
N ASP A 491 2.71 25.36 22.55
CA ASP A 491 4.03 25.21 21.92
C ASP A 491 5.05 24.45 22.80
N ILE A 492 4.89 24.44 24.13
CA ILE A 492 5.74 23.65 25.04
C ILE A 492 5.49 22.15 24.80
N ARG A 493 4.23 21.74 24.70
CA ARG A 493 3.86 20.37 24.33
C ARG A 493 4.22 20.04 22.88
N LYS A 494 4.05 20.95 21.91
CA LYS A 494 4.48 20.72 20.51
C LYS A 494 5.97 20.44 20.42
N ASN A 495 6.80 21.29 21.06
CA ASN A 495 8.26 21.14 21.02
C ASN A 495 8.71 19.78 21.60
N LYS A 496 8.07 19.30 22.67
CA LYS A 496 8.30 17.94 23.19
C LYS A 496 7.85 16.83 22.23
N ILE A 497 6.73 16.99 21.54
CA ILE A 497 6.26 16.01 20.53
C ILE A 497 7.21 15.97 19.32
N VAL A 498 7.81 17.11 18.94
CA VAL A 498 8.89 17.16 17.94
C VAL A 498 10.16 16.47 18.45
N GLU A 499 10.61 16.79 19.67
CA GLU A 499 11.77 16.14 20.31
C GLU A 499 11.61 14.61 20.42
N TYR A 500 10.38 14.12 20.62
CA TYR A 500 10.08 12.68 20.59
C TYR A 500 9.94 12.11 19.18
N TYR A 501 9.41 12.86 18.22
CA TYR A 501 9.42 12.49 16.79
C TYR A 501 10.84 12.32 16.25
N ASP A 502 11.80 13.13 16.68
CA ASP A 502 13.22 13.02 16.27
C ASP A 502 13.87 11.74 16.81
N LYS A 503 13.44 11.29 18.00
CA LYS A 503 13.91 10.07 18.66
C LYS A 503 13.13 8.82 18.27
N ALA A 504 11.94 8.97 17.68
CA ALA A 504 11.04 7.86 17.38
C ALA A 504 11.53 7.04 16.18
N THR A 505 11.68 5.73 16.42
CA THR A 505 11.84 4.71 15.37
C THR A 505 10.52 4.01 15.11
N VAL A 506 10.25 3.73 13.84
CA VAL A 506 9.05 3.05 13.33
C VAL A 506 9.44 2.11 12.19
N VAL A 507 8.81 0.94 12.11
CA VAL A 507 9.10 -0.07 11.08
C VAL A 507 8.22 0.12 9.84
N ALA A 508 6.90 0.28 10.02
CA ALA A 508 5.96 0.55 8.93
C ALA A 508 6.20 1.92 8.26
N LYS A 509 5.94 1.97 6.94
CA LYS A 509 5.91 3.18 6.12
C LYS A 509 4.57 3.26 5.35
N PRO A 510 4.03 4.47 5.06
CA PRO A 510 2.78 4.63 4.32
C PRO A 510 2.79 3.86 2.98
N LYS A 511 1.84 2.94 2.80
CA LYS A 511 1.65 2.24 1.51
C LYS A 511 1.05 3.22 0.49
N ALA A 512 1.88 3.71 -0.43
CA ALA A 512 1.39 4.39 -1.63
C ALA A 512 0.41 3.46 -2.38
N LYS A 513 -0.74 3.97 -2.81
CA LYS A 513 -1.76 3.16 -3.50
C LYS A 513 -1.16 2.56 -4.78
N PRO A 514 -1.20 1.23 -4.97
CA PRO A 514 -0.69 0.62 -6.19
C PRO A 514 -1.50 1.12 -7.39
N ALA A 515 -0.81 1.53 -8.45
CA ALA A 515 -1.47 1.89 -9.71
C ALA A 515 -2.20 0.65 -10.28
N PRO A 516 -3.39 0.79 -10.87
CA PRO A 516 -4.06 -0.32 -11.53
C PRO A 516 -3.17 -0.83 -12.67
N LYS A 517 -2.84 -2.14 -12.65
CA LYS A 517 -2.04 -2.76 -13.71
C LYS A 517 -2.69 -2.49 -15.08
N PRO A 518 -1.95 -1.97 -16.07
CA PRO A 518 -2.49 -1.82 -17.43
C PRO A 518 -2.97 -3.18 -17.94
N ALA A 519 -4.23 -3.25 -18.40
CA ALA A 519 -4.74 -4.46 -19.03
C ALA A 519 -3.88 -4.79 -20.27
N ALA A 520 -3.41 -6.04 -20.37
CA ALA A 520 -2.52 -6.47 -21.43
C ALA A 520 -3.19 -6.27 -22.80
N ARG A 521 -2.69 -5.31 -23.59
CA ARG A 521 -3.23 -5.00 -24.91
C ARG A 521 -2.92 -6.15 -25.86
N ALA A 522 -3.95 -6.87 -26.31
CA ALA A 522 -3.81 -7.94 -27.28
C ALA A 522 -3.08 -7.46 -28.55
N PRO A 523 -2.25 -8.33 -29.18
CA PRO A 523 -1.50 -7.96 -30.38
C PRO A 523 -2.44 -7.66 -31.56
N PRO A 524 -2.10 -6.70 -32.44
CA PRO A 524 -2.88 -6.45 -33.65
C PRO A 524 -2.78 -7.66 -34.60
N PRO A 525 -3.88 -8.04 -35.29
CA PRO A 525 -3.86 -9.15 -36.25
C PRO A 525 -2.94 -8.83 -37.43
N SER A 526 -2.17 -9.83 -37.87
CA SER A 526 -1.26 -9.72 -39.00
C SER A 526 -2.01 -9.78 -40.34
N ALA A 527 -1.71 -8.85 -41.24
CA ALA A 527 -2.11 -8.89 -42.65
C ALA A 527 -0.86 -9.14 -43.50
N SER A 528 -0.64 -10.40 -43.92
CA SER A 528 0.52 -10.78 -44.70
C SER A 528 0.39 -10.40 -46.17
N ALA A 529 1.45 -9.76 -46.68
CA ALA A 529 1.60 -9.19 -48.01
C ALA A 529 1.20 -10.09 -49.21
N THR A 530 0.86 -9.42 -50.31
CA THR A 530 1.25 -9.83 -51.68
C THR A 530 1.83 -8.61 -52.42
N ALA A 531 2.73 -8.83 -53.37
CA ALA A 531 3.49 -7.77 -54.03
C ALA A 531 3.62 -8.01 -55.54
N SER A 532 3.62 -6.92 -56.34
CA SER A 532 4.65 -6.65 -57.37
C SER A 532 4.32 -5.49 -58.32
N ASN A 533 5.40 -4.85 -58.79
CA ASN A 533 5.56 -3.84 -59.86
C ASN A 533 4.44 -3.63 -60.91
N LYS A 534 4.17 -2.33 -61.22
CA LYS A 534 4.71 -1.66 -62.43
C LYS A 534 4.52 -0.13 -62.45
N ARG A 535 5.42 0.57 -63.17
CA ARG A 535 5.32 1.97 -63.67
C ARG A 535 4.65 1.96 -65.06
N PRO A 536 4.06 3.07 -65.60
CA PRO A 536 4.63 4.42 -65.82
C PRO A 536 3.77 5.54 -65.17
N SER A 537 4.10 6.84 -65.02
CA SER A 537 5.08 7.84 -65.51
C SER A 537 4.52 8.92 -66.45
N VAL A 538 4.76 10.20 -66.08
CA VAL A 538 4.62 11.46 -66.87
C VAL A 538 3.20 12.01 -67.11
N ALA A 539 2.88 13.17 -66.50
CA ALA A 539 2.57 14.44 -67.20
C ALA A 539 2.22 15.60 -66.23
N THR A 540 2.85 16.77 -66.42
CA THR A 540 2.40 18.08 -65.88
C THR A 540 2.52 19.11 -66.99
N PRO A 541 1.49 19.92 -67.26
CA PRO A 541 1.57 21.37 -66.99
C PRO A 541 0.22 21.92 -66.44
N GLY A 542 0.08 23.17 -65.98
CA GLY A 542 1.02 24.30 -65.93
C GLY A 542 0.45 25.48 -65.12
N GLN A 543 1.20 26.57 -64.99
CA GLN A 543 0.90 27.71 -64.11
C GLN A 543 -0.12 28.70 -64.70
N ARG A 544 -0.91 29.42 -63.85
CA ARG A 544 -0.91 30.91 -63.76
C ARG A 544 -1.85 31.52 -62.69
N LYS A 545 -1.25 31.86 -61.54
CA LYS A 545 -1.17 33.19 -60.87
C LYS A 545 -2.28 34.27 -61.12
N LEU A 546 -2.64 34.97 -60.02
CA LEU A 546 -2.98 36.42 -59.83
C LEU A 546 -4.41 36.85 -59.42
N VAL A 547 -4.43 37.71 -58.38
CA VAL A 547 -5.30 38.90 -58.12
C VAL A 547 -6.61 38.77 -57.31
N ARG A 548 -6.65 39.64 -56.28
CA ARG A 548 -7.69 40.10 -55.31
C ARG A 548 -7.79 41.64 -55.55
N PRO A 549 -8.72 42.49 -55.02
CA PRO A 549 -9.82 42.27 -54.04
C PRO A 549 -11.15 43.05 -54.31
N GLY A 550 -12.12 42.96 -53.37
CA GLY A 550 -12.68 44.17 -52.72
C GLY A 550 -14.15 44.61 -52.93
N GLY A 551 -14.92 44.70 -51.83
CA GLY A 551 -15.84 45.82 -51.52
C GLY A 551 -17.34 45.74 -51.88
N GLY A 552 -18.20 46.37 -51.05
CA GLY A 552 -19.65 46.64 -51.31
C GLY A 552 -20.64 45.76 -50.51
N VAL A 553 -21.02 46.04 -49.24
CA VAL A 553 -21.82 47.16 -48.65
C VAL A 553 -23.36 46.97 -48.70
N ILE A 554 -23.89 46.48 -47.57
CA ILE A 554 -25.12 46.86 -46.83
C ILE A 554 -26.37 47.35 -47.61
N ARG A 555 -27.50 46.65 -47.44
CA ARG A 555 -28.84 47.25 -47.14
C ARG A 555 -29.70 46.37 -46.20
N LYS A 556 -30.59 47.03 -45.46
CA LYS A 556 -31.68 46.57 -44.54
C LYS A 556 -32.84 47.58 -44.74
N PRO A 557 -34.04 47.42 -44.13
CA PRO A 557 -34.89 46.23 -43.92
C PRO A 557 -36.33 46.51 -44.45
N PHE A 558 -37.35 45.68 -44.13
CA PHE A 558 -38.70 46.13 -43.73
C PHE A 558 -39.50 45.00 -43.03
N THR A 559 -40.76 45.28 -42.64
CA THR A 559 -41.58 44.54 -41.63
C THR A 559 -42.89 43.93 -42.18
N GLY A 560 -43.53 42.99 -41.47
CA GLY A 560 -44.86 42.45 -41.87
C GLY A 560 -45.47 41.41 -40.89
N SER A 561 -46.67 41.68 -40.39
CA SER A 561 -47.35 41.10 -39.21
C SER A 561 -48.37 39.94 -39.49
N ASN A 562 -48.59 39.08 -38.48
CA ASN A 562 -49.81 38.30 -38.11
C ASN A 562 -50.39 37.14 -38.98
N GLY A 563 -50.93 36.12 -38.29
CA GLY A 563 -51.95 35.17 -38.81
C GLY A 563 -52.16 33.85 -38.02
N GLY A 564 -53.38 33.62 -37.48
CA GLY A 564 -53.96 32.30 -37.11
C GLY A 564 -55.18 31.98 -38.00
N PRO A 565 -56.18 31.10 -37.65
CA PRO A 565 -56.49 30.44 -36.36
C PRO A 565 -57.10 28.98 -36.47
N SER A 566 -57.91 28.54 -35.47
CA SER A 566 -58.89 27.40 -35.45
C SER A 566 -58.34 25.95 -35.24
N SER A 567 -59.07 24.91 -34.75
CA SER A 567 -60.33 24.72 -33.93
C SER A 567 -60.47 23.20 -33.54
N GLY A 568 -61.37 22.67 -32.68
CA GLY A 568 -62.31 23.26 -31.70
C GLY A 568 -63.50 22.37 -31.22
N PHE A 569 -63.30 21.36 -30.36
CA PHE A 569 -64.32 20.54 -29.62
C PHE A 569 -63.70 20.14 -28.24
N GLY A 570 -64.34 19.95 -27.07
CA GLY A 570 -65.72 19.79 -26.53
C GLY A 570 -65.56 18.94 -25.23
N SER A 571 -66.24 19.07 -24.08
CA SER A 571 -67.55 19.65 -23.75
C SER A 571 -67.66 20.13 -22.27
N THR A 572 -68.84 20.70 -21.94
CA THR A 572 -69.54 21.01 -20.65
C THR A 572 -69.26 20.13 -19.40
N GLU A 573 -69.51 20.51 -18.13
CA GLU A 573 -70.21 21.68 -17.55
C GLU A 573 -69.95 21.94 -16.02
N SER A 574 -70.30 23.16 -15.57
CA SER A 574 -70.82 23.52 -14.22
C SER A 574 -69.91 23.63 -12.95
N LYS A 575 -70.34 24.57 -12.08
CA LYS A 575 -70.04 24.84 -10.65
C LYS A 575 -71.45 25.04 -10.00
N PRO A 576 -71.73 24.82 -8.68
CA PRO A 576 -71.16 25.69 -7.62
C PRO A 576 -71.18 25.21 -6.11
N VAL A 577 -70.41 25.94 -5.27
CA VAL A 577 -70.76 26.44 -3.90
C VAL A 577 -70.95 25.50 -2.67
N GLN A 578 -70.61 26.09 -1.49
CA GLN A 578 -71.02 25.80 -0.09
C GLN A 578 -70.21 24.88 0.87
N SER A 579 -69.48 25.57 1.78
CA SER A 579 -69.51 25.49 3.26
C SER A 579 -69.31 24.19 4.06
N SER A 580 -68.36 24.27 5.01
CA SER A 580 -68.47 23.94 6.44
C SER A 580 -68.84 22.50 6.89
N GLY A 581 -67.91 21.81 7.56
CA GLY A 581 -68.18 20.53 8.25
C GLY A 581 -67.10 20.17 9.28
N TYR A 582 -67.51 20.00 10.54
CA TYR A 582 -66.65 19.71 11.71
C TYR A 582 -66.12 18.26 11.77
N GLY A 583 -65.00 18.08 12.48
CA GLY A 583 -64.64 16.82 13.19
C GLY A 583 -63.54 15.96 12.56
N GLN A 584 -62.79 15.15 13.32
CA GLN A 584 -62.67 15.06 14.78
C GLN A 584 -61.33 14.38 15.21
N SER A 585 -61.05 14.37 16.53
CA SER A 585 -60.07 13.59 17.33
C SER A 585 -59.58 12.23 16.77
N SER A 586 -58.44 11.63 17.18
CA SER A 586 -57.53 11.75 18.36
C SER A 586 -56.18 11.08 18.00
N GLY A 587 -55.10 11.01 18.80
CA GLY A 587 -54.84 11.37 20.20
C GLY A 587 -53.45 10.81 20.65
N TYR A 588 -53.11 10.91 21.94
CA TYR A 588 -51.80 10.58 22.57
C TYR A 588 -50.61 11.50 22.18
N GLY A 589 -49.81 12.02 23.12
CA GLY A 589 -50.03 12.12 24.57
C GLY A 589 -48.78 12.40 25.41
N GLN A 590 -48.76 13.52 26.13
CA GLN A 590 -47.90 13.83 27.29
C GLN A 590 -46.37 13.93 27.04
N THR A 591 -45.56 14.72 27.76
CA THR A 591 -45.80 15.91 28.61
C THR A 591 -44.47 16.67 28.75
N ARG A 592 -44.46 18.01 28.60
CA ARG A 592 -43.71 18.88 29.52
C ARG A 592 -44.16 20.35 29.49
N THR A 593 -44.30 20.87 30.70
CA THR A 593 -44.66 22.24 31.11
C THR A 593 -43.91 23.36 30.38
N GLY A 594 -44.61 24.45 30.05
CA GLY A 594 -44.03 25.73 29.61
C GLY A 594 -44.16 26.85 30.65
N LEU A 595 -44.26 28.10 30.16
CA LEU A 595 -44.24 29.39 30.88
C LEU A 595 -42.82 29.80 31.36
N MET A 596 -42.43 31.08 31.40
CA MET A 596 -43.19 32.34 31.22
C MET A 596 -42.69 33.24 30.07
N LYS A 597 -43.52 34.21 29.67
CA LYS A 597 -43.17 35.39 28.84
C LYS A 597 -43.10 36.63 29.75
N GLN A 598 -42.21 37.58 29.48
CA GLN A 598 -42.41 39.05 29.60
C GLN A 598 -41.19 39.80 28.98
N PRO A 599 -41.29 41.10 28.61
CA PRO A 599 -40.76 41.56 27.31
C PRO A 599 -39.58 42.57 27.34
N LEU A 600 -39.20 43.02 26.14
CA LEU A 600 -38.09 43.93 25.84
C LEU A 600 -38.22 45.33 26.49
N LYS A 601 -37.07 45.97 26.74
CA LYS A 601 -36.94 47.40 27.06
C LYS A 601 -36.49 48.20 25.82
N LYS A 602 -37.01 49.42 25.67
CA LYS A 602 -36.60 50.39 24.64
C LYS A 602 -35.27 51.09 24.99
N ILE A 603 -34.57 51.55 23.95
CA ILE A 603 -33.56 52.61 23.97
C ILE A 603 -34.00 53.64 22.89
N PRO A 604 -33.82 54.98 23.08
CA PRO A 604 -34.55 56.00 22.32
C PRO A 604 -33.92 56.39 20.97
N ALA A 605 -34.63 57.22 20.20
CA ALA A 605 -34.28 57.63 18.84
C ALA A 605 -34.13 59.16 18.69
N SER A 606 -33.25 59.58 17.78
CA SER A 606 -33.18 60.93 17.16
C SER A 606 -32.05 60.97 16.12
N PRO A 607 -32.05 61.86 15.10
CA PRO A 607 -33.12 62.74 14.62
C PRO A 607 -33.50 62.49 13.14
N SER A 608 -34.47 63.25 12.62
CA SER A 608 -34.83 63.28 11.19
C SER A 608 -33.82 64.07 10.35
N ILE A 609 -33.63 63.68 9.08
CA ILE A 609 -33.02 64.53 8.04
C ILE A 609 -33.86 64.41 6.76
N ASP A 610 -34.63 65.46 6.45
CA ASP A 610 -35.24 65.67 5.14
C ASP A 610 -34.37 66.62 4.32
N SER A 611 -33.56 66.11 3.38
CA SER A 611 -33.00 66.92 2.29
C SER A 611 -32.34 66.09 1.16
N PHE A 612 -32.98 66.12 -0.01
CA PHE A 612 -32.38 66.03 -1.36
C PHE A 612 -31.28 64.99 -1.66
N GLY A 613 -31.69 63.90 -2.30
CA GLY A 613 -30.93 63.23 -3.37
C GLY A 613 -31.64 63.44 -4.72
N PRO A 614 -30.95 63.39 -5.87
CA PRO A 614 -31.58 63.59 -7.18
C PRO A 614 -32.52 62.43 -7.54
N ALA A 615 -33.53 62.72 -8.35
CA ALA A 615 -34.30 61.67 -9.02
C ALA A 615 -33.37 60.92 -9.99
N ALA A 616 -33.43 59.58 -9.97
CA ALA A 616 -32.70 58.74 -10.90
C ALA A 616 -33.06 59.11 -12.35
N SER A 617 -32.05 59.21 -13.22
CA SER A 617 -32.26 59.46 -14.63
C SER A 617 -32.88 58.24 -15.32
N SER A 618 -33.45 58.41 -16.51
CA SER A 618 -34.00 57.27 -17.25
C SER A 618 -32.94 56.21 -17.57
N ALA A 619 -31.68 56.62 -17.76
CA ALA A 619 -30.56 55.70 -17.99
C ALA A 619 -30.23 54.87 -16.74
N ASP A 620 -30.27 55.47 -15.53
CA ASP A 620 -30.05 54.72 -14.28
C ASP A 620 -31.15 53.68 -14.02
N ILE A 621 -32.37 53.94 -14.52
CA ILE A 621 -33.50 53.00 -14.42
C ILE A 621 -33.36 51.89 -15.47
N GLU A 622 -32.96 52.22 -16.69
CA GLU A 622 -32.73 51.30 -17.81
C GLU A 622 -31.57 50.32 -17.52
N GLU A 623 -30.42 50.82 -17.02
CA GLU A 623 -29.30 49.96 -16.56
C GLU A 623 -29.73 49.03 -15.42
N LEU A 624 -30.55 49.51 -14.49
CA LEU A 624 -31.04 48.69 -13.36
C LEU A 624 -32.07 47.64 -13.82
N GLU A 625 -32.78 47.86 -14.92
CA GLU A 625 -33.62 46.85 -15.57
C GLU A 625 -32.79 45.83 -16.38
N GLU A 626 -31.77 46.26 -17.13
CA GLU A 626 -30.81 45.35 -17.79
C GLU A 626 -30.09 44.45 -16.77
N LEU A 627 -29.63 45.01 -15.65
CA LEU A 627 -28.99 44.26 -14.55
C LEU A 627 -29.96 43.26 -13.89
N ARG A 628 -31.26 43.56 -13.84
CA ARG A 628 -32.28 42.60 -13.38
C ARG A 628 -32.49 41.47 -14.38
N ALA A 629 -32.61 41.79 -15.68
CA ALA A 629 -32.76 40.80 -16.74
C ALA A 629 -31.53 39.86 -16.81
N ALA A 630 -30.31 40.42 -16.73
CA ALA A 630 -29.08 39.65 -16.65
C ALA A 630 -29.04 38.77 -15.38
N LYS A 631 -29.43 39.30 -14.21
CA LYS A 631 -29.52 38.49 -12.98
C LYS A 631 -30.52 37.34 -13.13
N GLU A 632 -31.64 37.53 -13.83
CA GLU A 632 -32.61 36.47 -14.08
C GLU A 632 -32.06 35.39 -15.03
N THR A 633 -31.29 35.75 -16.06
CA THR A 633 -30.63 34.75 -16.92
C THR A 633 -29.55 33.98 -16.16
N TRP A 634 -28.73 34.64 -15.33
CA TRP A 634 -27.75 33.98 -14.45
C TRP A 634 -28.40 33.02 -13.44
N VAL A 635 -29.58 33.35 -12.90
CA VAL A 635 -30.34 32.45 -12.01
C VAL A 635 -30.85 31.23 -12.77
N LYS A 636 -31.44 31.42 -13.95
CA LYS A 636 -31.93 30.30 -14.79
C LYS A 636 -30.79 29.39 -15.25
N GLU A 637 -29.66 29.95 -15.67
CA GLU A 637 -28.48 29.18 -16.05
C GLU A 637 -27.98 28.34 -14.85
N LYS A 638 -27.83 28.96 -13.67
CA LYS A 638 -27.49 28.25 -12.43
C LYS A 638 -28.47 27.12 -12.09
N GLU A 639 -29.78 27.34 -12.24
CA GLU A 639 -30.79 26.30 -12.01
C GLU A 639 -30.67 25.14 -13.01
N THR A 640 -30.44 25.41 -14.30
CA THR A 640 -30.20 24.33 -15.28
C THR A 640 -28.92 23.54 -15.01
N LEU A 641 -27.86 24.22 -14.54
CA LEU A 641 -26.57 23.60 -14.26
C LEU A 641 -26.62 22.76 -12.96
N MET A 642 -27.36 23.22 -11.94
CA MET A 642 -27.70 22.44 -10.74
C MET A 642 -28.53 21.19 -11.10
N ALA A 643 -29.54 21.33 -11.97
CA ALA A 643 -30.38 20.21 -12.40
C ALA A 643 -29.58 19.17 -13.22
N ALA A 644 -28.67 19.62 -14.08
CA ALA A 644 -27.77 18.73 -14.81
C ALA A 644 -26.85 17.93 -13.87
N PHE A 645 -26.26 18.59 -12.87
CA PHE A 645 -25.40 17.95 -11.86
C PHE A 645 -26.16 16.90 -11.03
N GLU A 646 -27.38 17.22 -10.56
CA GLU A 646 -28.19 16.27 -9.79
C GLU A 646 -28.64 15.07 -10.65
N ALA A 647 -28.91 15.28 -11.96
CA ALA A 647 -29.20 14.19 -12.89
C ALA A 647 -27.97 13.30 -13.20
N GLU A 648 -26.76 13.87 -13.26
CA GLU A 648 -25.52 13.10 -13.42
C GLU A 648 -25.19 12.28 -12.16
N LYS A 649 -25.34 12.89 -10.98
CA LYS A 649 -25.26 12.23 -9.68
C LYS A 649 -26.27 11.07 -9.54
N GLN A 650 -27.49 11.20 -10.09
CA GLN A 650 -28.45 10.09 -10.16
C GLN A 650 -28.02 8.96 -11.09
N LYS A 651 -27.43 9.26 -12.26
CA LYS A 651 -26.85 8.23 -13.15
C LYS A 651 -25.73 7.45 -12.45
N PHE A 652 -24.81 8.16 -11.79
CA PHE A 652 -23.72 7.53 -11.03
C PHE A 652 -24.23 6.67 -9.87
N ALA A 653 -25.29 7.10 -9.18
CA ALA A 653 -25.94 6.30 -8.13
C ALA A 653 -26.59 5.01 -8.69
N ALA A 654 -27.25 5.09 -9.85
CA ALA A 654 -27.83 3.94 -10.53
C ALA A 654 -26.77 2.96 -11.07
N GLU A 655 -25.67 3.47 -11.62
CA GLU A 655 -24.53 2.65 -12.08
C GLU A 655 -23.81 1.97 -10.91
N LYS A 656 -23.61 2.69 -9.79
CA LYS A 656 -23.12 2.10 -8.53
C LYS A 656 -24.03 0.96 -8.05
N GLN A 657 -25.35 1.13 -8.09
CA GLN A 657 -26.27 0.07 -7.67
C GLN A 657 -26.16 -1.15 -8.58
N ARG A 658 -26.18 -0.94 -9.91
CA ARG A 658 -25.98 -2.02 -10.89
C ARG A 658 -24.68 -2.81 -10.65
N LEU A 659 -23.58 -2.13 -10.36
CA LEU A 659 -22.29 -2.77 -10.08
C LEU A 659 -22.31 -3.57 -8.76
N LEU A 660 -23.06 -3.12 -7.74
CA LEU A 660 -23.27 -3.89 -6.51
C LEU A 660 -24.11 -5.16 -6.78
N ASP A 661 -25.15 -5.05 -7.59
CA ASP A 661 -26.01 -6.18 -7.97
C ASP A 661 -25.23 -7.21 -8.83
N GLU A 662 -24.34 -6.74 -9.71
CA GLU A 662 -23.43 -7.57 -10.50
C GLU A 662 -22.38 -8.28 -9.60
N ILE A 663 -21.78 -7.58 -8.64
CA ILE A 663 -20.89 -8.17 -7.62
C ILE A 663 -21.63 -9.26 -6.82
N ASN A 664 -22.87 -9.00 -6.39
CA ASN A 664 -23.68 -9.98 -5.68
C ASN A 664 -23.98 -11.21 -6.55
N SER A 665 -24.30 -11.03 -7.83
CA SER A 665 -24.52 -12.13 -8.77
C SER A 665 -23.25 -12.98 -8.99
N LEU A 666 -22.08 -12.33 -9.09
CA LEU A 666 -20.79 -13.02 -9.23
C LEU A 666 -20.39 -13.77 -7.96
N GLN A 667 -20.76 -13.27 -6.77
CA GLN A 667 -20.55 -13.99 -5.50
C GLN A 667 -21.39 -15.26 -5.41
N HIS A 668 -22.66 -15.23 -5.84
CA HIS A 668 -23.52 -16.42 -5.89
C HIS A 668 -22.98 -17.43 -6.92
N SER A 669 -22.68 -17.00 -8.14
CA SER A 669 -22.11 -17.89 -9.16
C SER A 669 -20.77 -18.52 -8.72
N LYS A 670 -19.94 -17.79 -7.98
CA LYS A 670 -18.73 -18.35 -7.35
C LYS A 670 -19.04 -19.42 -6.30
N ALA A 671 -20.09 -19.24 -5.50
CA ALA A 671 -20.52 -20.25 -4.52
C ALA A 671 -21.02 -21.52 -5.21
N ASP A 672 -21.85 -21.38 -6.26
CA ASP A 672 -22.36 -22.52 -7.07
C ASP A 672 -21.21 -23.33 -7.69
N ILE A 673 -20.22 -22.65 -8.26
CA ILE A 673 -19.02 -23.27 -8.86
C ILE A 673 -18.19 -24.00 -7.79
N LEU A 674 -18.05 -23.43 -6.59
CA LEU A 674 -17.35 -24.09 -5.48
C LEU A 674 -18.11 -25.33 -4.99
N GLU A 675 -19.43 -25.27 -4.83
CA GLU A 675 -20.24 -26.43 -4.44
C GLU A 675 -20.18 -27.55 -5.51
N GLN A 676 -20.25 -27.19 -6.79
CA GLN A 676 -20.12 -28.13 -7.89
C GLN A 676 -18.73 -28.78 -7.93
N HIS A 677 -17.66 -27.99 -7.80
CA HIS A 677 -16.29 -28.52 -7.69
C HIS A 677 -16.12 -29.46 -6.48
N THR A 678 -16.76 -29.17 -5.34
CA THR A 678 -16.77 -30.07 -4.18
C THR A 678 -17.49 -31.39 -4.49
N LYS A 679 -18.65 -31.36 -5.16
CA LYS A 679 -19.37 -32.58 -5.60
C LYS A 679 -18.53 -33.41 -6.57
N ASP A 680 -17.90 -32.77 -7.55
CA ASP A 680 -17.07 -33.45 -8.54
C ASP A 680 -15.79 -34.04 -7.93
N ALA A 681 -15.16 -33.37 -6.97
CA ALA A 681 -14.03 -33.91 -6.21
C ALA A 681 -14.41 -35.15 -5.38
N VAL A 682 -15.61 -35.19 -4.80
CA VAL A 682 -16.14 -36.39 -4.11
C VAL A 682 -16.46 -37.51 -5.11
N SER A 683 -17.06 -37.18 -6.26
CA SER A 683 -17.30 -38.12 -7.36
C SER A 683 -16.00 -38.74 -7.88
N PHE A 684 -14.95 -37.93 -8.03
CA PHE A 684 -13.63 -38.38 -8.46
C PHE A 684 -13.00 -39.35 -7.47
N LYS A 685 -12.94 -39.00 -6.17
CA LYS A 685 -12.42 -39.90 -5.12
C LYS A 685 -13.19 -41.21 -5.03
N SER A 686 -14.51 -41.19 -5.26
CA SER A 686 -15.34 -42.41 -5.32
C SER A 686 -14.95 -43.30 -6.49
N LYS A 687 -14.80 -42.73 -7.70
CA LYS A 687 -14.36 -43.44 -8.91
C LYS A 687 -12.93 -43.98 -8.80
N GLU A 688 -12.02 -43.22 -8.20
CA GLU A 688 -10.64 -43.63 -7.94
C GLU A 688 -10.58 -44.80 -6.95
N THR A 689 -11.38 -44.75 -5.88
CA THR A 689 -11.55 -45.89 -4.94
C THR A 689 -12.08 -47.14 -5.65
N GLN A 690 -13.01 -47.00 -6.60
CA GLN A 690 -13.50 -48.12 -7.42
C GLN A 690 -12.39 -48.65 -8.36
N PHE A 691 -11.62 -47.76 -8.99
CA PHE A 691 -10.52 -48.12 -9.87
C PHE A 691 -9.42 -48.89 -9.13
N SER A 692 -9.03 -48.47 -7.92
CA SER A 692 -8.06 -49.21 -7.09
C SER A 692 -8.55 -50.62 -6.72
N ARG A 693 -9.86 -50.81 -6.47
CA ARG A 693 -10.44 -52.15 -6.24
C ARG A 693 -10.35 -53.00 -7.50
N MET A 694 -10.81 -52.47 -8.64
CA MET A 694 -10.75 -53.15 -9.94
C MET A 694 -9.31 -53.52 -10.34
N GLN A 695 -8.31 -52.69 -10.02
CA GLN A 695 -6.89 -53.03 -10.20
C GLN A 695 -6.44 -54.18 -9.29
N GLY A 696 -6.86 -54.19 -8.02
CA GLY A 696 -6.59 -55.29 -7.10
C GLY A 696 -7.22 -56.62 -7.54
N ASP A 697 -8.48 -56.59 -7.96
CA ASP A 697 -9.20 -57.76 -8.48
C ASP A 697 -8.55 -58.29 -9.77
N LEU A 698 -8.13 -57.39 -10.67
CA LEU A 698 -7.39 -57.71 -11.90
C LEU A 698 -6.00 -58.30 -11.58
N GLN A 699 -5.28 -57.78 -10.58
CA GLN A 699 -4.01 -58.35 -10.13
C GLN A 699 -4.20 -59.74 -9.50
N ALA A 700 -5.27 -59.94 -8.73
CA ALA A 700 -5.63 -61.23 -8.15
C ALA A 700 -6.01 -62.26 -9.24
N ALA A 701 -6.73 -61.82 -10.28
CA ALA A 701 -7.06 -62.63 -11.44
C ALA A 701 -5.80 -63.05 -12.21
N TYR A 702 -4.86 -62.12 -12.49
CA TYR A 702 -3.58 -62.46 -13.12
C TYR A 702 -2.76 -63.44 -12.28
N LYS A 703 -2.72 -63.28 -10.95
CA LYS A 703 -2.04 -64.24 -10.05
C LYS A 703 -2.70 -65.62 -10.15
N ARG A 704 -4.03 -65.70 -10.14
CA ARG A 704 -4.77 -66.97 -10.25
C ARG A 704 -4.60 -67.64 -11.63
N ILE A 705 -4.50 -66.86 -12.71
CA ILE A 705 -4.15 -67.38 -14.05
C ILE A 705 -2.75 -67.98 -14.03
N SER A 706 -1.75 -67.26 -13.50
CA SER A 706 -0.37 -67.76 -13.41
C SER A 706 -0.24 -69.01 -12.52
N GLU A 707 -0.99 -69.07 -11.41
CA GLU A 707 -1.11 -70.28 -10.58
C GLU A 707 -1.68 -71.45 -11.38
N LEU A 708 -2.78 -71.25 -12.12
CA LEU A 708 -3.40 -72.28 -12.96
C LEU A 708 -2.51 -72.71 -14.13
N GLU A 709 -1.77 -71.81 -14.76
CA GLU A 709 -0.78 -72.11 -15.79
C GLU A 709 0.36 -72.96 -15.23
N SER A 710 0.86 -72.65 -14.03
CA SER A 710 1.87 -73.46 -13.35
C SER A 710 1.36 -74.85 -12.94
N ALA A 711 0.08 -74.97 -12.57
CA ALA A 711 -0.58 -76.23 -12.26
C ALA A 711 -0.81 -77.08 -13.53
N ALA A 712 -1.19 -76.46 -14.65
CA ALA A 712 -1.31 -77.12 -15.95
C ALA A 712 0.06 -77.61 -16.47
N ALA A 713 1.11 -76.79 -16.34
CA ALA A 713 2.47 -77.13 -16.71
C ALA A 713 3.11 -78.23 -15.84
N SER A 714 2.52 -78.57 -14.69
CA SER A 714 2.98 -79.64 -13.79
C SER A 714 2.14 -80.92 -13.82
N GLN A 715 1.08 -80.99 -14.63
CA GLN A 715 0.37 -82.24 -14.90
C GLN A 715 1.03 -83.05 -16.04
N PRO A 716 1.28 -84.36 -15.87
CA PRO A 716 1.81 -85.20 -16.94
C PRO A 716 0.74 -85.47 -18.00
N VAL A 717 1.02 -85.12 -19.25
CA VAL A 717 0.12 -85.31 -20.39
C VAL A 717 -0.11 -86.81 -20.64
N LYS A 718 -1.27 -87.33 -20.18
CA LYS A 718 -1.81 -88.59 -20.68
C LYS A 718 -2.64 -88.33 -21.94
N GLN A 719 -2.13 -88.79 -23.08
CA GLN A 719 -2.91 -88.91 -24.29
C GLN A 719 -3.74 -90.21 -24.22
N GLU A 720 -5.05 -90.11 -24.35
CA GLU A 720 -5.91 -91.22 -24.81
C GLU A 720 -6.81 -90.70 -25.95
N PRO A 721 -7.15 -91.55 -26.95
CA PRO A 721 -7.76 -91.10 -28.20
C PRO A 721 -9.28 -90.95 -28.14
N ARG A 722 -9.82 -90.28 -29.17
CA ARG A 722 -11.25 -90.02 -29.38
C ARG A 722 -12.06 -91.30 -29.60
N GLU A 723 -13.32 -91.29 -29.14
CA GLU A 723 -14.44 -91.69 -30.00
C GLU A 723 -15.72 -90.86 -29.68
N MET A 724 -16.88 -91.19 -30.26
CA MET A 724 -17.85 -90.18 -30.71
C MET A 724 -19.03 -89.83 -29.75
N SER A 725 -19.54 -88.61 -29.96
CA SER A 725 -20.79 -88.02 -29.43
C SER A 725 -22.06 -88.64 -30.09
N PRO A 726 -23.33 -88.32 -29.71
CA PRO A 726 -23.80 -87.12 -28.97
C PRO A 726 -24.99 -87.29 -27.98
N SER A 727 -25.27 -86.21 -27.21
CA SER A 727 -26.62 -85.65 -26.96
C SER A 727 -26.53 -84.48 -25.97
N VAL A 728 -27.37 -83.45 -26.11
CA VAL A 728 -27.42 -82.30 -25.18
C VAL A 728 -28.88 -81.88 -25.00
N ASP A 729 -29.46 -82.13 -23.82
CA ASP A 729 -30.69 -81.50 -23.31
C ASP A 729 -30.92 -81.94 -21.85
N ALA A 730 -30.86 -81.01 -20.90
CA ALA A 730 -31.25 -81.19 -19.49
C ALA A 730 -31.30 -79.83 -18.75
N GLU A 731 -32.35 -79.05 -19.01
CA GLU A 731 -32.65 -77.79 -18.34
C GLU A 731 -33.22 -78.00 -16.93
N ALA A 732 -32.76 -77.25 -15.91
CA ALA A 732 -33.57 -76.65 -14.82
C ALA A 732 -32.77 -76.19 -13.57
N SER A 733 -33.37 -75.22 -12.85
CA SER A 733 -33.19 -74.85 -11.44
C SER A 733 -31.82 -74.28 -10.99
N PHE A 734 -31.66 -73.00 -10.62
CA PHE A 734 -32.41 -72.17 -9.65
C PHE A 734 -32.15 -72.55 -8.17
N ARG A 735 -31.29 -71.77 -7.51
CA ARG A 735 -31.38 -71.35 -6.08
C ARG A 735 -30.18 -70.49 -5.68
N GLU A 736 -30.40 -69.21 -5.41
CA GLU A 736 -29.71 -68.56 -4.29
C GLU A 736 -30.73 -67.78 -3.43
N LEU A 737 -30.50 -67.85 -2.14
CA LEU A 737 -31.47 -67.70 -1.06
C LEU A 737 -32.04 -66.28 -0.91
N SER A 738 -33.36 -66.20 -0.70
CA SER A 738 -33.98 -65.03 -0.08
C SER A 738 -33.66 -65.00 1.42
N LEU A 739 -33.19 -63.85 1.92
CA LEU A 739 -33.25 -63.51 3.35
C LEU A 739 -34.38 -62.52 3.59
N GLY A 740 -35.47 -63.00 4.20
CA GLY A 740 -36.47 -62.14 4.83
C GLY A 740 -36.04 -61.75 6.26
N GLY A 741 -36.54 -60.66 6.83
CA GLY A 741 -37.44 -59.69 6.21
C GLY A 741 -37.68 -58.44 7.04
N GLU A 742 -38.15 -57.41 6.33
CA GLU A 742 -39.16 -56.42 6.72
C GLU A 742 -39.06 -55.67 8.07
N ALA A 743 -38.94 -54.34 7.93
CA ALA A 743 -39.46 -53.37 8.90
C ALA A 743 -40.40 -52.40 8.15
N THR A 744 -41.68 -52.76 8.14
CA THR A 744 -42.91 -51.97 7.85
C THR A 744 -42.80 -50.52 7.32
N GLU A 745 -43.46 -50.30 6.19
CA GLU A 745 -44.23 -49.08 5.80
C GLU A 745 -43.47 -47.74 5.66
N ARG A 746 -43.69 -46.93 4.60
CA ARG A 746 -45.01 -46.47 4.10
C ARG A 746 -44.93 -45.99 2.62
N ALA A 747 -46.09 -45.90 1.95
CA ALA A 747 -46.29 -45.44 0.56
C ALA A 747 -45.57 -44.10 0.19
N GLY A 748 -45.26 -43.77 -1.07
CA GLY A 748 -45.96 -44.05 -2.34
C GLY A 748 -46.94 -42.91 -2.69
N GLU A 749 -47.20 -42.51 -3.95
CA GLU A 749 -46.76 -43.06 -5.25
C GLU A 749 -46.98 -42.05 -6.42
N ASN A 750 -46.18 -42.16 -7.48
CA ASN A 750 -46.44 -41.85 -8.91
C ASN A 750 -47.38 -40.70 -9.41
N ARG A 751 -46.81 -39.78 -10.23
CA ARG A 751 -47.19 -39.39 -11.63
C ARG A 751 -46.48 -38.07 -12.05
N ARG A 752 -46.20 -37.71 -13.32
CA ARG A 752 -46.67 -38.19 -14.65
C ARG A 752 -45.61 -37.94 -15.78
N MET A 753 -45.93 -38.34 -17.03
CA MET A 753 -45.02 -38.44 -18.20
C MET A 753 -44.82 -37.16 -19.06
N SER A 754 -43.67 -37.09 -19.78
CA SER A 754 -43.47 -36.85 -21.24
C SER A 754 -41.98 -37.14 -21.57
N ARG A 755 -41.51 -37.67 -22.72
CA ARG A 755 -41.69 -37.39 -24.17
C ARG A 755 -41.18 -36.00 -24.61
N ASP A 756 -40.37 -35.81 -25.67
CA ASP A 756 -39.65 -36.72 -26.59
C ASP A 756 -38.54 -35.93 -27.37
N PHE A 757 -37.76 -36.63 -28.23
CA PHE A 757 -37.08 -36.18 -29.49
C PHE A 757 -35.56 -35.77 -29.55
N SER A 758 -34.76 -36.59 -30.28
CA SER A 758 -33.51 -36.39 -31.08
C SER A 758 -32.43 -35.34 -30.70
N GLY A 759 -31.10 -35.51 -30.88
CA GLY A 759 -30.19 -36.52 -31.52
C GLY A 759 -28.73 -35.98 -31.50
N GLY A 760 -27.63 -36.58 -32.01
CA GLY A 760 -27.36 -37.79 -32.81
C GLY A 760 -25.83 -38.15 -32.87
N SER A 761 -25.29 -38.63 -34.01
CA SER A 761 -23.88 -39.10 -34.24
C SER A 761 -23.15 -38.26 -35.33
N ASN A 762 -21.86 -38.39 -35.75
CA ASN A 762 -20.70 -39.32 -35.65
C ASN A 762 -19.41 -38.56 -36.18
N SER A 763 -18.13 -39.00 -36.35
CA SER A 763 -17.28 -40.19 -36.08
C SER A 763 -15.75 -39.88 -36.30
N SER A 764 -14.86 -40.89 -36.22
CA SER A 764 -13.43 -40.96 -36.70
C SER A 764 -12.34 -40.12 -35.98
N ARG A 765 -11.13 -40.60 -35.60
CA ARG A 765 -9.98 -41.31 -36.27
C ARG A 765 -9.14 -40.40 -37.20
N GLU A 766 -7.79 -40.41 -37.26
CA GLU A 766 -6.74 -41.33 -36.73
C GLU A 766 -5.29 -40.70 -36.72
N PHE A 767 -4.28 -41.45 -36.21
CA PHE A 767 -2.82 -41.42 -36.52
C PHE A 767 -1.73 -40.51 -35.84
N LYS A 768 -0.82 -41.20 -35.10
CA LYS A 768 0.65 -41.08 -34.78
C LYS A 768 1.53 -39.83 -35.09
N PRO A 769 2.59 -39.65 -34.27
CA PRO A 769 3.95 -39.23 -34.68
C PRO A 769 5.05 -40.30 -34.44
N SER A 770 6.24 -40.20 -35.08
CA SER A 770 7.40 -41.10 -34.86
C SER A 770 8.74 -40.55 -35.41
N HIS A 771 9.83 -40.71 -34.63
CA HIS A 771 11.27 -40.49 -34.92
C HIS A 771 11.75 -39.08 -35.38
N GLY A 772 12.99 -38.64 -35.08
CA GLY A 772 14.05 -39.24 -34.23
C GLY A 772 15.38 -38.47 -34.26
N GLY A 773 16.35 -38.83 -33.39
CA GLY A 773 17.72 -38.26 -33.33
C GLY A 773 18.18 -37.88 -31.91
N THR A 774 18.80 -38.79 -31.13
CA THR A 774 20.26 -38.95 -30.91
C THR A 774 20.98 -37.75 -30.26
N GLY A 775 21.65 -37.88 -29.10
CA GLY A 775 21.81 -39.04 -28.20
C GLY A 775 22.95 -38.84 -27.18
N GLY A 776 22.98 -39.62 -26.09
CA GLY A 776 24.06 -39.54 -25.08
C GLY A 776 23.79 -40.27 -23.75
N SER A 777 24.32 -41.49 -23.64
CA SER A 777 24.94 -42.15 -22.46
C SER A 777 25.16 -41.28 -21.19
N ARG A 778 25.04 -41.74 -19.93
CA ARG A 778 25.05 -43.12 -19.33
C ARG A 778 24.77 -43.03 -17.80
N ASP A 779 24.64 -44.07 -16.94
CA ASP A 779 24.58 -45.55 -17.05
C ASP A 779 23.76 -46.14 -15.85
N PHE A 780 23.78 -47.47 -15.67
CA PHE A 780 23.32 -48.28 -14.52
C PHE A 780 24.21 -48.10 -13.25
N GLY A 781 23.91 -48.56 -12.02
CA GLY A 781 22.84 -49.38 -11.39
C GLY A 781 23.14 -49.46 -9.86
N GLY A 782 22.58 -50.32 -8.98
CA GLY A 782 21.53 -51.33 -9.09
C GLY A 782 21.58 -52.39 -7.95
N SER A 783 20.70 -52.27 -6.93
CA SER A 783 20.18 -53.33 -6.01
C SER A 783 21.14 -54.25 -5.18
N ARG A 784 20.98 -54.28 -3.82
CA ARG A 784 20.72 -55.49 -2.97
C ARG A 784 20.92 -55.28 -1.45
N ASP A 785 19.80 -55.22 -0.71
CA ASP A 785 19.31 -56.14 0.34
C ASP A 785 20.24 -56.96 1.29
N PHE A 786 19.68 -57.30 2.47
CA PHE A 786 20.14 -58.18 3.59
C PHE A 786 21.31 -57.75 4.51
N GLY A 787 21.13 -57.96 5.83
CA GLY A 787 22.22 -58.07 6.81
C GLY A 787 21.86 -57.78 8.28
N LEU A 788 21.64 -58.82 9.10
CA LEU A 788 21.59 -58.72 10.58
C LEU A 788 22.99 -58.83 11.19
N GLY A 789 23.30 -58.09 12.26
CA GLY A 789 24.58 -58.23 12.98
C GLY A 789 24.64 -57.51 14.33
N ASN A 790 25.02 -58.24 15.39
CA ASN A 790 25.18 -57.76 16.77
C ASN A 790 26.66 -57.87 17.19
N GLY A 791 27.22 -56.91 17.93
CA GLY A 791 28.66 -56.91 18.28
C GLY A 791 29.09 -55.86 19.31
N THR A 792 29.43 -56.33 20.51
CA THR A 792 29.90 -55.55 21.68
C THR A 792 31.42 -55.25 21.68
N ARG A 793 31.88 -54.41 22.64
CA ARG A 793 33.26 -54.26 23.20
C ARG A 793 34.26 -53.34 22.45
N ASP A 794 35.29 -52.74 23.07
CA ASP A 794 35.69 -52.75 24.50
C ASP A 794 36.45 -51.48 24.98
N TYR A 795 36.36 -51.24 26.30
CA TYR A 795 37.31 -50.69 27.30
C TYR A 795 38.39 -49.60 27.06
N SER A 796 38.66 -48.91 28.19
CA SER A 796 39.87 -48.12 28.59
C SER A 796 40.00 -46.69 28.04
N GLY A 797 40.62 -45.74 28.76
CA GLY A 797 41.20 -45.79 30.12
C GLY A 797 41.40 -44.37 30.69
N GLY A 798 41.67 -44.23 32.00
CA GLY A 798 41.67 -42.91 32.67
C GLY A 798 42.85 -42.64 33.61
N SER A 799 43.03 -41.35 33.93
CA SER A 799 43.94 -40.78 34.92
C SER A 799 43.48 -39.35 35.24
N GLY A 800 43.78 -38.74 36.40
CA GLY A 800 44.44 -39.23 37.61
C GLY A 800 45.09 -38.06 38.38
N PHE A 801 44.97 -38.04 39.73
CA PHE A 801 45.40 -36.95 40.63
C PHE A 801 44.60 -35.62 40.47
N GLY A 802 44.39 -34.76 41.46
CA GLY A 802 44.74 -34.79 42.90
C GLY A 802 45.39 -33.45 43.36
N ALA A 803 45.18 -32.91 44.56
CA ALA A 803 44.26 -33.26 45.66
C ALA A 803 44.21 -32.14 46.74
N ARG A 804 43.20 -32.15 47.64
CA ARG A 804 43.19 -31.57 49.03
C ARG A 804 43.31 -30.02 49.16
N GLU A 805 43.18 -29.31 50.31
CA GLU A 805 42.39 -29.33 51.58
C GLU A 805 42.67 -27.97 52.30
N SER A 806 41.97 -27.44 53.31
CA SER A 806 40.54 -27.47 53.73
C SER A 806 40.32 -26.40 54.84
N SER A 807 39.06 -26.12 55.23
CA SER A 807 38.68 -25.31 56.42
C SER A 807 39.09 -23.81 56.34
N VAL A 808 38.70 -22.85 57.20
CA VAL A 808 38.10 -22.83 58.57
C VAL A 808 36.93 -21.81 58.62
N ALA A 809 36.11 -21.79 59.69
CA ALA A 809 34.84 -21.04 59.75
C ALA A 809 34.68 -20.09 60.97
N ARG A 810 33.73 -19.13 60.86
CA ARG A 810 33.05 -18.38 61.96
C ARG A 810 33.95 -17.36 62.73
N ALA A 811 33.48 -16.26 63.33
CA ALA A 811 32.14 -15.84 63.75
C ALA A 811 32.04 -14.31 64.06
N LEU A 812 30.87 -13.86 64.54
CA LEU A 812 30.54 -12.65 65.33
C LEU A 812 30.33 -11.29 64.62
N SER A 813 29.29 -10.59 65.09
CA SER A 813 28.99 -9.15 64.93
C SER A 813 28.98 -8.49 66.33
N PRO A 814 28.97 -7.14 66.46
CA PRO A 814 27.67 -6.51 66.81
C PRO A 814 27.44 -5.02 66.42
N ASP A 815 26.16 -4.72 66.14
CA ASP A 815 25.39 -3.47 66.44
C ASP A 815 25.69 -2.10 65.72
N ARG A 816 24.61 -1.29 65.65
CA ARG A 816 24.49 0.19 65.41
C ARG A 816 24.45 0.80 64.00
N ARG A 817 23.25 0.71 63.41
CA ARG A 817 22.32 1.82 63.04
C ARG A 817 22.70 2.93 62.03
N ASP A 818 21.68 3.22 61.20
CA ASP A 818 21.32 4.52 60.58
C ASP A 818 22.29 5.24 59.63
N SER A 819 22.21 4.89 58.34
CA SER A 819 21.45 5.72 57.36
C SER A 819 21.49 5.14 55.93
N TYR A 820 20.33 5.08 55.26
CA TYR A 820 20.24 4.62 53.86
C TYR A 820 20.41 5.80 52.90
N ARG A 821 21.39 5.75 52.00
CA ARG A 821 21.57 6.70 50.88
C ARG A 821 21.67 5.93 49.55
N PRO A 822 20.99 6.33 48.45
CA PRO A 822 20.97 5.54 47.23
C PRO A 822 22.32 5.49 46.51
N GLN A 823 22.81 4.27 46.25
CA GLN A 823 24.14 3.99 45.68
C GLN A 823 24.29 4.38 44.18
N ALA A 824 23.22 4.88 43.55
CA ALA A 824 23.19 5.29 42.14
C ALA A 824 23.94 6.60 41.83
N GLN A 825 24.32 7.39 42.85
CA GLN A 825 24.97 8.69 42.63
C GLN A 825 26.50 8.59 42.56
N GLU A 826 27.10 7.60 43.24
CA GLU A 826 28.56 7.35 43.17
C GLU A 826 29.00 6.75 41.83
N SER A 827 28.16 5.90 41.22
CA SER A 827 28.49 5.25 39.94
C SER A 827 28.64 6.27 38.81
N TRP A 828 27.75 7.27 38.74
CA TRP A 828 27.85 8.34 37.75
C TRP A 828 29.03 9.28 38.01
N GLN A 829 29.38 9.54 39.28
CA GLN A 829 30.57 10.31 39.63
C GLN A 829 31.87 9.60 39.21
N ARG A 830 31.99 8.29 39.48
CA ARG A 830 33.14 7.48 39.01
C ARG A 830 33.20 7.41 37.47
N ALA A 831 32.07 7.31 36.79
CA ALA A 831 32.02 7.34 35.32
C ALA A 831 32.46 8.70 34.74
N ALA A 832 32.03 9.81 35.35
CA ALA A 832 32.45 11.16 34.96
C ALA A 832 33.96 11.38 35.21
N GLU A 833 34.49 10.87 36.32
CA GLU A 833 35.92 10.94 36.63
C GLU A 833 36.77 10.14 35.64
N VAL A 834 36.40 8.90 35.32
CA VAL A 834 37.05 8.09 34.27
C VAL A 834 36.99 8.79 32.91
N THR A 835 35.87 9.43 32.59
CA THR A 835 35.71 10.20 31.34
C THR A 835 36.65 11.43 31.29
N ASN A 836 36.83 12.13 32.41
CA ASN A 836 37.75 13.26 32.50
C ASN A 836 39.23 12.81 32.46
N GLN A 837 39.58 11.71 33.13
CA GLN A 837 40.92 11.12 33.03
C GLN A 837 41.24 10.68 31.59
N LEU A 838 40.26 10.11 30.86
CA LEU A 838 40.43 9.74 29.45
C LEU A 838 40.63 10.97 28.56
N LYS A 839 39.85 12.04 28.75
CA LYS A 839 40.03 13.32 28.03
C LYS A 839 41.42 13.91 28.26
N ALA A 840 41.88 14.00 29.52
CA ALA A 840 43.21 14.51 29.85
C ALA A 840 44.32 13.67 29.20
N ARG A 841 44.14 12.34 29.09
CA ARG A 841 45.09 11.44 28.43
C ARG A 841 45.14 11.66 26.91
N ILE A 842 43.99 11.89 26.27
CA ILE A 842 43.89 12.23 24.84
C ILE A 842 44.51 13.60 24.56
N GLU A 843 44.28 14.58 25.43
CA GLU A 843 44.86 15.92 25.31
C GLU A 843 46.39 15.91 25.48
N ALA A 844 46.91 15.13 26.44
CA ALA A 844 48.35 14.90 26.59
C ALA A 844 48.98 14.19 25.37
N MET A 845 48.28 13.27 24.71
CA MET A 845 48.74 12.69 23.44
C MET A 845 48.76 13.73 22.31
N LYS A 846 47.70 14.54 22.17
CA LYS A 846 47.64 15.62 21.17
C LYS A 846 48.69 16.70 21.41
N ALA A 847 49.06 16.98 22.66
CA ALA A 847 50.17 17.87 23.01
C ALA A 847 51.52 17.27 22.58
N ARG A 848 51.75 15.97 22.78
CA ARG A 848 52.96 15.27 22.29
C ARG A 848 53.04 15.19 20.77
N GLN A 849 51.91 15.00 20.08
CA GLN A 849 51.84 15.04 18.60
C GLN A 849 52.06 16.45 18.00
N LYS A 850 52.13 17.51 18.82
CA LYS A 850 52.50 18.87 18.39
C LYS A 850 53.96 19.24 18.70
N MET A 851 54.77 18.28 19.15
CA MET A 851 56.18 18.45 19.53
C MET A 851 57.13 17.55 18.70
N TYR A 852 56.68 17.14 17.52
CA TYR A 852 57.41 16.40 16.49
C TYR A 852 57.00 16.93 15.11
#